data_AF-A0A5C7UPS1-F1
#
_entry.id   AF-A0A5C7UPS1-F1
#
_cell.length_a   1.000
_cell.length_b   1.000
_cell.length_c   1.000
_cell.angle_alpha   90.00
_cell.angle_beta   90.00
_cell.angle_gamma   90.00
#
_symmetry.space_group_name_H-M   'P 1'
#
loop_
_entity.id
_entity.type
_entity.pdbx_description
1 polymer ?
#
loop_
_entity_poly.entity_id
_entity_poly.type
_entity_poly.pdbx_seq_one_letter_code
_entity_poly.pdbx_strand_id
1 'polypeptide(L)'
;MTDIHDTQALTEGDRLFDQMFTRLMRGDSLQEFGDWFASAAAAPGGPMDDPRAARAMARALWGAVPLPSNHWRARGLPKIERNDPCHCGSGRKYKHCCASLGHVGLPFDAQMLTALAIQHAPPEALDAASVRALPAHALAQAAMFWMEQGEPGQVVAVLGPLFEQGQHLDGRHEPAFDVLMEALLALGQQTRRFALARQIAEHRDKALATTARARLVSMLADQGNRAEAWTVFKQAQREAPDDPQLWHLELITLLSEGRVDEARLRGPLLAAKARRAGLDELAHVLAELGEHGLSAIHDRLAHDADEPHATLAHDWLALCTQLPAELDAAAARALYRIDITEPPRRRRATKAMDVTSLDGAMRWLRVRPAPALAALERRWQRSFVVGKPDTVWLDGDADGLLAELPAAAEFLQREPQAWLSVAVLDDLLLAVRELLTNDPSPALRQSAWQLSQHALRLLRALLEPAVDGASASAQRLGVAWSHTPSRPLLRLLAQAISFGLDQQREVLPLLEWSVALNPQDNHGWRAMLADAWIAADRHADALALLERYPDDFPPARHRRALALHALGRHDEAAAELARAHAEYPAYLNALWPDVLDAPPPEDGPGLSLGSEQAAYEYRAEARAEWVRTGALAWSQTLALPAPRKRRAAPRKAAAKRPAGDGNASLLAGGTDLAALALPAAPRRHLQTHYDWPRLHGYLTAIAWSPGMVMPAAWLPAALGWRTQPPPGTPAAQQKAINTDLDALMRLYNSLNAHLINARPAAPMPLELTRELADADGHTADDAALLAWCAGFMQGAEQSAADWRRAGRPLKARPAKAGASLDTTAFATLYALAARASREPGADAAHWQATQDDGQPLLVGLHAANALPMADQLRLALADLWQVTLPLRLARMAGSASGKRIQLSSLSIDPGDMP
;
A
#
# COMPACT_ATOMS: atom_id res chain seq x y z
N MET A 1 5.79 0.71 24.50
CA MET A 1 4.33 0.81 24.64
C MET A 1 3.80 0.45 23.28
N THR A 2 3.36 -0.79 23.17
CA THR A 2 2.87 -1.45 21.95
C THR A 2 1.67 -0.70 21.36
N ASP A 3 1.60 -0.70 20.03
CA ASP A 3 0.57 -0.11 19.20
C ASP A 3 -0.84 -0.35 19.71
N ILE A 4 -1.45 0.73 20.22
CA ILE A 4 -2.89 0.83 20.47
C ILE A 4 -3.58 1.52 19.26
N HIS A 5 -2.83 2.22 18.41
CA HIS A 5 -3.37 3.06 17.34
C HIS A 5 -3.92 2.26 16.14
N ASP A 6 -3.26 1.17 15.74
CA ASP A 6 -3.78 0.30 14.67
C ASP A 6 -5.00 -0.51 15.12
N THR A 7 -5.09 -0.86 16.41
CA THR A 7 -6.28 -1.47 17.00
C THR A 7 -7.42 -0.47 17.19
N GLN A 8 -7.12 0.82 17.44
CA GLN A 8 -8.12 1.87 17.65
C GLN A 8 -8.85 2.30 16.36
N ALA A 9 -8.14 2.48 15.25
CA ALA A 9 -8.78 2.84 13.97
C ALA A 9 -9.65 1.70 13.40
N LEU A 10 -9.23 0.45 13.58
CA LEU A 10 -10.06 -0.73 13.31
C LEU A 10 -11.30 -0.74 14.23
N THR A 11 -11.12 -0.53 15.54
CA THR A 11 -12.25 -0.56 16.50
C THR A 11 -13.27 0.58 16.35
N GLU A 12 -12.93 1.74 15.80
CA GLU A 12 -13.90 2.82 15.54
C GLU A 12 -14.71 2.64 14.25
N GLY A 13 -14.07 2.16 13.19
CA GLY A 13 -14.76 1.69 11.99
C GLY A 13 -15.74 0.57 12.34
N ASP A 14 -15.26 -0.41 13.12
CA ASP A 14 -16.07 -1.53 13.60
C ASP A 14 -17.24 -1.05 14.47
N ARG A 15 -17.04 -0.07 15.37
CA ARG A 15 -18.12 0.53 16.17
C ARG A 15 -19.19 1.21 15.32
N LEU A 16 -18.83 1.93 14.26
CA LEU A 16 -19.81 2.55 13.36
C LEU A 16 -20.59 1.47 12.60
N PHE A 17 -19.90 0.43 12.13
CA PHE A 17 -20.50 -0.72 11.45
C PHE A 17 -21.48 -1.48 12.36
N ASP A 18 -21.09 -1.76 13.60
CA ASP A 18 -21.94 -2.44 14.59
C ASP A 18 -23.19 -1.64 14.92
N GLN A 19 -23.03 -0.33 15.15
CA GLN A 19 -24.15 0.56 15.42
C GLN A 19 -25.10 0.68 14.22
N MET A 20 -24.55 0.65 13.00
CA MET A 20 -25.31 0.69 11.77
C MET A 20 -26.24 -0.51 11.66
N PHE A 21 -25.71 -1.72 11.79
CA PHE A 21 -26.54 -2.94 11.75
C PHE A 21 -27.52 -2.98 12.92
N THR A 22 -27.08 -2.63 14.14
CA THR A 22 -27.95 -2.58 15.33
C THR A 22 -29.19 -1.69 15.09
N ARG A 23 -29.00 -0.49 14.53
CA ARG A 23 -30.10 0.44 14.22
C ARG A 23 -31.01 -0.07 13.11
N LEU A 24 -30.43 -0.63 12.05
CA LEU A 24 -31.21 -1.24 10.98
C LEU A 24 -32.06 -2.40 11.51
N MET A 25 -31.53 -3.23 12.41
CA MET A 25 -32.24 -4.36 13.02
C MET A 25 -33.36 -3.93 13.96
N ARG A 26 -33.19 -2.81 14.68
CA ARG A 26 -34.26 -2.20 15.49
C ARG A 26 -35.41 -1.63 14.67
N GLY A 27 -35.22 -1.49 13.35
CA GLY A 27 -36.25 -1.01 12.44
C GLY A 27 -36.32 0.52 12.31
N ASP A 28 -35.20 1.22 12.52
CA ASP A 28 -35.12 2.68 12.30
C ASP A 28 -35.71 3.06 10.92
N SER A 29 -36.54 4.11 10.90
CA SER A 29 -37.06 4.63 9.64
C SER A 29 -35.92 5.16 8.76
N LEU A 30 -36.14 5.24 7.45
CA LEU A 30 -35.13 5.74 6.51
C LEU A 30 -34.63 7.16 6.88
N GLN A 31 -35.50 7.96 7.50
CA GLN A 31 -35.15 9.31 7.94
C GLN A 31 -34.28 9.26 9.20
N GLU A 32 -34.68 8.52 10.23
CA GLU A 32 -33.92 8.41 11.49
C GLU A 32 -32.54 7.79 11.27
N PHE A 33 -32.48 6.70 10.49
CA PHE A 33 -31.22 6.07 10.12
C PHE A 33 -30.34 7.01 9.28
N GLY A 34 -30.95 7.69 8.29
CA GLY A 34 -30.24 8.63 7.43
C GLY A 34 -29.68 9.84 8.18
N ASP A 35 -30.43 10.37 9.15
CA ASP A 35 -30.00 11.51 9.99
C ASP A 35 -28.85 11.10 10.92
N TRP A 36 -28.96 9.95 11.58
CA TRP A 36 -27.88 9.43 12.43
C TRP A 36 -26.65 9.07 11.61
N PHE A 37 -26.77 8.29 10.54
CA PHE A 37 -25.63 7.85 9.75
C PHE A 37 -24.92 9.04 9.11
N ALA A 38 -25.66 10.05 8.64
CA ALA A 38 -25.04 11.27 8.11
C ALA A 38 -24.32 12.08 9.19
N SER A 39 -24.81 12.07 10.44
CA SER A 39 -24.11 12.70 11.56
C SER A 39 -22.88 11.92 12.00
N ALA A 40 -22.96 10.59 12.01
CA ALA A 40 -21.88 9.71 12.45
C ALA A 40 -20.78 9.59 11.39
N ALA A 41 -21.15 9.44 10.11
CA ALA A 41 -20.20 9.35 9.01
C ALA A 41 -19.54 10.69 8.63
N ALA A 42 -20.17 11.82 8.97
CA ALA A 42 -19.62 13.16 8.79
C ALA A 42 -19.04 13.76 10.09
N ALA A 43 -18.94 12.98 11.17
CA ALA A 43 -18.17 13.34 12.34
C ALA A 43 -16.67 13.43 11.98
N PRO A 44 -15.85 14.18 12.73
CA PRO A 44 -14.39 14.18 12.55
C PRO A 44 -13.86 12.73 12.47
N GLY A 45 -13.00 12.42 11.50
CA GLY A 45 -12.51 11.06 11.24
C GLY A 45 -13.49 10.04 10.66
N GLY A 46 -14.76 10.42 10.44
CA GLY A 46 -15.73 9.58 9.76
C GLY A 46 -15.38 9.32 8.30
N PRO A 47 -15.88 8.23 7.69
CA PRO A 47 -15.49 7.81 6.34
C PRO A 47 -15.97 8.76 5.22
N MET A 48 -16.79 9.78 5.51
CA MET A 48 -17.47 10.58 4.50
C MET A 48 -17.56 12.09 4.83
N ASP A 49 -16.77 12.91 4.12
CA ASP A 49 -16.74 14.37 4.30
C ASP A 49 -17.96 15.14 3.74
N ASP A 50 -18.73 14.56 2.79
CA ASP A 50 -19.95 15.18 2.25
C ASP A 50 -21.21 14.59 2.92
N PRO A 51 -21.95 15.36 3.74
CA PRO A 51 -23.19 14.91 4.36
C PRO A 51 -24.25 14.42 3.36
N ARG A 52 -24.23 14.91 2.11
CA ARG A 52 -25.14 14.42 1.07
C ARG A 52 -24.72 13.06 0.54
N ALA A 53 -23.42 12.78 0.46
CA ALA A 53 -22.92 11.46 0.13
C ALA A 53 -23.21 10.48 1.28
N ALA A 54 -23.01 10.89 2.53
CA ALA A 54 -23.34 10.08 3.71
C ALA A 54 -24.84 9.71 3.75
N ARG A 55 -25.74 10.66 3.47
CA ARG A 55 -27.18 10.37 3.34
C ARG A 55 -27.52 9.45 2.16
N ALA A 56 -26.82 9.57 1.04
CA ALA A 56 -27.01 8.70 -0.12
C ALA A 56 -26.58 7.25 0.19
N MET A 57 -25.44 7.08 0.88
CA MET A 57 -24.95 5.80 1.37
C MET A 57 -25.92 5.19 2.41
N ALA A 58 -26.36 5.98 3.39
CA ALA A 58 -27.35 5.55 4.38
C ALA A 58 -28.63 5.05 3.71
N ARG A 59 -29.10 5.77 2.67
CA ARG A 59 -30.25 5.33 1.88
C ARG A 59 -29.99 4.00 1.17
N ALA A 60 -28.84 3.84 0.51
CA ALA A 60 -28.47 2.58 -0.15
C ALA A 60 -28.42 1.40 0.84
N LEU A 61 -27.77 1.59 1.99
CA LEU A 61 -27.67 0.58 3.06
C LEU A 61 -29.04 0.21 3.62
N TRP A 62 -29.88 1.22 3.92
CA TRP A 62 -31.25 0.99 4.39
C TRP A 62 -32.10 0.23 3.35
N GLY A 63 -31.85 0.45 2.06
CA GLY A 63 -32.55 -0.27 0.99
C GLY A 63 -32.09 -1.71 0.80
N ALA A 64 -30.80 -1.97 1.00
CA ALA A 64 -30.13 -3.21 0.60
C ALA A 64 -29.94 -4.22 1.73
N VAL A 65 -29.79 -3.78 2.98
CA VAL A 65 -29.58 -4.68 4.12
C VAL A 65 -30.85 -5.52 4.35
N PRO A 66 -30.76 -6.86 4.29
CA PRO A 66 -31.90 -7.73 4.57
C PRO A 66 -32.23 -7.70 6.07
N LEU A 67 -33.53 -7.72 6.38
CA LEU A 67 -34.01 -7.68 7.76
C LEU A 67 -34.93 -8.85 8.11
N PRO A 68 -34.91 -9.31 9.37
CA PRO A 68 -35.88 -10.29 9.87
C PRO A 68 -37.34 -9.85 9.67
N SER A 69 -37.65 -8.57 9.96
CA SER A 69 -39.00 -8.00 9.80
C SER A 69 -39.51 -7.97 8.36
N ASN A 70 -38.64 -8.17 7.37
CA ASN A 70 -38.96 -8.26 5.96
C ASN A 70 -38.56 -9.63 5.38
N HIS A 71 -38.70 -10.70 6.17
CA HIS A 71 -38.38 -12.08 5.76
C HIS A 71 -36.97 -12.23 5.17
N TRP A 72 -36.00 -11.53 5.75
CA TRP A 72 -34.61 -11.48 5.30
C TRP A 72 -34.43 -11.03 3.85
N ARG A 73 -35.34 -10.17 3.37
CA ARG A 73 -35.23 -9.52 2.06
C ARG A 73 -34.85 -8.05 2.21
N ALA A 74 -34.11 -7.55 1.23
CA ALA A 74 -33.87 -6.13 1.06
C ALA A 74 -35.22 -5.39 0.95
N ARG A 75 -35.36 -4.26 1.66
CA ARG A 75 -36.60 -3.47 1.67
C ARG A 75 -36.85 -2.78 0.32
N GLY A 76 -35.78 -2.55 -0.43
CA GLY A 76 -35.81 -1.72 -1.62
C GLY A 76 -35.95 -0.23 -1.27
N LEU A 77 -35.81 0.63 -2.27
CA LEU A 77 -35.96 2.07 -2.10
C LEU A 77 -37.09 2.60 -2.97
N PRO A 78 -37.92 3.52 -2.45
CA PRO A 78 -38.89 4.20 -3.28
C PRO A 78 -38.15 5.00 -4.36
N LYS A 79 -38.61 4.89 -5.60
CA LYS A 79 -38.03 5.61 -6.73
C LYS A 79 -38.25 7.12 -6.53
N ILE A 80 -37.19 7.91 -6.64
CA ILE A 80 -37.26 9.37 -6.59
C ILE A 80 -37.28 9.89 -8.03
N GLU A 81 -38.33 10.58 -8.43
CA GLU A 81 -38.43 11.15 -9.77
C GLU A 81 -37.57 12.42 -9.89
N ARG A 82 -37.15 12.74 -11.12
CA ARG A 82 -36.19 13.82 -11.39
C ARG A 82 -36.60 15.18 -10.81
N ASN A 83 -37.89 15.45 -10.69
CA ASN A 83 -38.44 16.73 -10.23
C ASN A 83 -38.92 16.73 -8.78
N ASP A 84 -38.86 15.59 -8.08
CA ASP A 84 -39.31 15.49 -6.69
C ASP A 84 -38.41 16.31 -5.75
N PRO A 85 -38.92 16.74 -4.58
CA PRO A 85 -38.09 17.29 -3.53
C PRO A 85 -36.93 16.34 -3.16
N CYS A 86 -35.73 16.89 -3.05
CA CYS A 86 -34.55 16.09 -2.77
C CYS A 86 -34.55 15.59 -1.32
N HIS A 87 -34.30 14.29 -1.13
CA HIS A 87 -34.31 13.58 0.15
C HIS A 87 -33.27 14.07 1.18
N CYS A 88 -32.30 14.90 0.77
CA CYS A 88 -31.30 15.47 1.69
C CYS A 88 -31.81 16.69 2.50
N GLY A 89 -33.08 17.06 2.36
CA GLY A 89 -33.67 18.21 3.07
C GLY A 89 -33.33 19.58 2.48
N SER A 90 -32.68 19.65 1.31
CA SER A 90 -32.27 20.92 0.69
C SER A 90 -33.40 21.76 0.10
N GLY A 91 -34.62 21.21 0.01
CA GLY A 91 -35.77 21.85 -0.66
C GLY A 91 -35.65 21.98 -2.19
N ARG A 92 -34.53 21.54 -2.79
CA ARG A 92 -34.31 21.60 -4.25
C ARG A 92 -34.88 20.36 -4.95
N LYS A 93 -35.13 20.45 -6.27
CA LYS A 93 -35.47 19.29 -7.11
C LYS A 93 -34.33 18.28 -7.13
N TYR A 94 -34.62 16.98 -7.07
CA TYR A 94 -33.65 15.89 -7.01
C TYR A 94 -32.57 15.97 -8.11
N LYS A 95 -32.97 16.24 -9.37
CA LYS A 95 -32.05 16.41 -10.52
C LYS A 95 -31.00 17.52 -10.38
N HIS A 96 -31.26 18.50 -9.51
CA HIS A 96 -30.37 19.65 -9.26
C HIS A 96 -29.69 19.56 -7.88
N CYS A 97 -29.81 18.42 -7.20
CA CYS A 97 -29.22 18.20 -5.88
C CYS A 97 -28.52 16.85 -5.80
N CYS A 98 -29.16 15.80 -5.27
CA CYS A 98 -28.50 14.52 -5.02
C CYS A 98 -28.54 13.52 -6.19
N ALA A 99 -29.07 13.89 -7.36
CA ALA A 99 -29.15 12.96 -8.50
C ALA A 99 -27.77 12.44 -8.97
N SER A 100 -26.71 13.25 -8.87
CA SER A 100 -25.34 12.81 -9.16
C SER A 100 -24.77 11.83 -8.12
N LEU A 101 -25.42 11.71 -6.96
CA LEU A 101 -25.08 10.79 -5.86
C LEU A 101 -26.05 9.60 -5.79
N GLY A 102 -26.99 9.47 -6.73
CA GLY A 102 -28.02 8.42 -6.72
C GLY A 102 -27.50 7.00 -6.99
N HIS A 103 -26.24 6.86 -7.38
CA HIS A 103 -25.57 5.60 -7.71
C HIS A 103 -24.33 5.37 -6.85
N VAL A 104 -24.39 5.69 -5.56
CA VAL A 104 -23.33 5.25 -4.62
C VAL A 104 -23.42 3.72 -4.51
N GLY A 105 -22.42 3.03 -5.05
CA GLY A 105 -22.28 1.58 -4.90
C GLY A 105 -21.99 1.24 -3.44
N LEU A 106 -22.61 0.17 -2.94
CA LEU A 106 -22.30 -0.34 -1.60
C LEU A 106 -20.91 -1.01 -1.62
N PRO A 107 -20.15 -0.96 -0.51
CA PRO A 107 -18.86 -1.65 -0.37
C PRO A 107 -18.97 -3.18 -0.45
N PHE A 108 -20.18 -3.68 -0.24
CA PHE A 108 -20.47 -5.09 -0.04
C PHE A 108 -21.46 -5.57 -1.08
N ASP A 109 -21.26 -6.79 -1.57
CA ASP A 109 -22.28 -7.47 -2.35
C ASP A 109 -23.44 -7.95 -1.47
N ALA A 110 -24.50 -8.43 -2.11
CA ALA A 110 -25.71 -8.86 -1.41
C ALA A 110 -25.48 -10.06 -0.47
N GLN A 111 -24.52 -10.94 -0.77
CA GLN A 111 -24.23 -12.11 0.05
C GLN A 111 -23.55 -11.68 1.35
N MET A 112 -22.51 -10.85 1.24
CA MET A 112 -21.80 -10.30 2.39
C MET A 112 -22.72 -9.45 3.27
N LEU A 113 -23.60 -8.61 2.68
CA LEU A 113 -24.60 -7.86 3.45
C LEU A 113 -25.56 -8.79 4.22
N THR A 114 -25.87 -9.96 3.66
CA THR A 114 -26.71 -10.95 4.34
C THR A 114 -25.96 -11.60 5.49
N ALA A 115 -24.69 -11.99 5.30
CA ALA A 115 -23.86 -12.56 6.35
C ALA A 115 -23.68 -11.60 7.53
N LEU A 116 -23.36 -10.33 7.26
CA LEU A 116 -23.24 -9.28 8.28
C LEU A 116 -24.58 -9.01 8.97
N ALA A 117 -25.69 -9.00 8.21
CA ALA A 117 -27.02 -8.87 8.80
C ALA A 117 -27.33 -10.02 9.77
N ILE A 118 -26.96 -11.27 9.43
CA ILE A 118 -27.12 -12.43 10.32
C ILE A 118 -26.24 -12.26 11.57
N GLN A 119 -24.97 -11.86 11.38
CA GLN A 119 -24.00 -11.68 12.46
C GLN A 119 -24.50 -10.73 13.55
N HIS A 120 -25.15 -9.63 13.16
CA HIS A 120 -25.65 -8.59 14.07
C HIS A 120 -27.15 -8.73 14.40
N ALA A 121 -27.80 -9.81 13.98
CA ALA A 121 -29.21 -10.01 14.28
C ALA A 121 -29.41 -10.36 15.76
N PRO A 122 -30.50 -9.88 16.38
CA PRO A 122 -30.84 -10.27 17.74
C PRO A 122 -31.15 -11.79 17.77
N PRO A 123 -30.81 -12.52 18.85
CA PRO A 123 -30.99 -13.98 18.91
C PRO A 123 -32.43 -14.43 18.61
N GLU A 124 -33.43 -13.63 18.99
CA GLU A 124 -34.84 -13.92 18.75
C GLU A 124 -35.22 -13.92 17.27
N ALA A 125 -34.44 -13.23 16.41
CA ALA A 125 -34.65 -13.18 14.98
C ALA A 125 -34.04 -14.39 14.23
N LEU A 126 -33.22 -15.19 14.90
CA LEU A 126 -32.52 -16.34 14.34
C LEU A 126 -33.12 -17.67 14.83
N ASP A 127 -34.46 -17.73 14.90
CA ASP A 127 -35.15 -18.99 15.19
C ASP A 127 -34.99 -20.02 14.06
N ALA A 128 -35.27 -21.29 14.34
CA ALA A 128 -35.09 -22.38 13.39
C ALA A 128 -35.90 -22.18 12.08
N ALA A 129 -37.04 -21.49 12.13
CA ALA A 129 -37.85 -21.22 10.94
C ALA A 129 -37.22 -20.14 10.05
N SER A 130 -36.69 -19.09 10.67
CA SER A 130 -36.02 -17.97 10.02
C SER A 130 -34.68 -18.40 9.42
N VAL A 131 -33.90 -19.18 10.17
CA VAL A 131 -32.62 -19.73 9.71
C VAL A 131 -32.80 -20.62 8.49
N ARG A 132 -33.86 -21.43 8.42
CA ARG A 132 -34.18 -22.24 7.22
C ARG A 132 -34.43 -21.41 5.95
N ALA A 133 -34.89 -20.16 6.09
CA ALA A 133 -35.18 -19.30 4.96
C ALA A 133 -33.95 -18.52 4.46
N LEU A 134 -32.84 -18.56 5.21
CA LEU A 134 -31.61 -17.83 4.90
C LEU A 134 -30.73 -18.57 3.88
N PRO A 135 -29.93 -17.83 3.08
CA PRO A 135 -28.97 -18.45 2.18
C PRO A 135 -27.90 -19.24 2.94
N ALA A 136 -27.68 -20.50 2.56
CA ALA A 136 -26.74 -21.42 3.21
C ALA A 136 -25.30 -20.86 3.32
N HIS A 137 -24.82 -20.22 2.24
CA HIS A 137 -23.52 -19.57 2.21
C HIS A 137 -23.40 -18.42 3.22
N ALA A 138 -24.42 -17.57 3.33
CA ALA A 138 -24.41 -16.46 4.27
C ALA A 138 -24.44 -16.94 5.72
N LEU A 139 -25.16 -18.04 6.00
CA LEU A 139 -25.13 -18.72 7.30
C LEU A 139 -23.74 -19.27 7.64
N ALA A 140 -23.06 -19.90 6.67
CA ALA A 140 -21.70 -20.38 6.86
C ALA A 140 -20.73 -19.24 7.17
N GLN A 141 -20.80 -18.14 6.41
CA GLN A 141 -19.98 -16.95 6.64
C GLN A 141 -20.22 -16.33 8.02
N ALA A 142 -21.47 -16.13 8.41
CA ALA A 142 -21.80 -15.61 9.74
C ALA A 142 -21.28 -16.53 10.85
N ALA A 143 -21.37 -17.85 10.68
CA ALA A 143 -20.85 -18.81 11.63
C ALA A 143 -19.32 -18.79 11.73
N MET A 144 -18.60 -18.64 10.61
CA MET A 144 -17.14 -18.45 10.61
C MET A 144 -16.75 -17.17 11.38
N PHE A 145 -17.45 -16.06 11.15
CA PHE A 145 -17.22 -14.83 11.91
C PHE A 145 -17.43 -15.04 13.41
N TRP A 146 -18.50 -15.72 13.83
CA TRP A 146 -18.69 -16.02 15.26
C TRP A 146 -17.60 -16.92 15.84
N MET A 147 -17.06 -17.88 15.07
CA MET A 147 -15.92 -18.68 15.50
C MET A 147 -14.65 -17.83 15.70
N GLU A 148 -14.35 -16.93 14.77
CA GLU A 148 -13.22 -16.00 14.88
C GLU A 148 -13.32 -15.06 16.10
N GLN A 149 -14.55 -14.67 16.47
CA GLN A 149 -14.82 -13.86 17.66
C GLN A 149 -14.83 -14.67 18.97
N GLY A 150 -14.60 -15.98 18.92
CA GLY A 150 -14.59 -16.83 20.10
C GLY A 150 -15.99 -17.14 20.66
N GLU A 151 -17.03 -17.10 19.82
CA GLU A 151 -18.44 -17.32 20.18
C GLU A 151 -19.02 -18.65 19.63
N PRO A 152 -18.43 -19.83 19.94
CA PRO A 152 -18.91 -21.11 19.43
C PRO A 152 -20.30 -21.49 19.95
N GLY A 153 -20.72 -20.91 21.08
CA GLY A 153 -22.08 -21.07 21.61
C GLY A 153 -23.15 -20.53 20.67
N GLN A 154 -22.90 -19.39 20.03
CA GLN A 154 -23.81 -18.77 19.09
C GLN A 154 -23.98 -19.63 17.84
N VAL A 155 -22.88 -20.17 17.30
CA VAL A 155 -22.89 -21.10 16.16
C VAL A 155 -23.79 -22.31 16.46
N VAL A 156 -23.60 -22.93 17.63
CA VAL A 156 -24.38 -24.10 18.05
C VAL A 156 -25.85 -23.77 18.27
N ALA A 157 -26.17 -22.60 18.82
CA ALA A 157 -27.55 -22.16 19.05
C ALA A 157 -28.32 -21.93 17.74
N VAL A 158 -27.67 -21.37 16.72
CA VAL A 158 -28.28 -21.02 15.44
C VAL A 158 -28.31 -22.20 14.46
N LEU A 159 -27.16 -22.88 14.26
CA LEU A 159 -27.05 -23.96 13.29
C LEU A 159 -27.47 -25.32 13.84
N GLY A 160 -27.32 -25.57 15.15
CA GLY A 160 -27.68 -26.85 15.77
C GLY A 160 -29.11 -27.30 15.45
N PRO A 161 -30.14 -26.48 15.75
CA PRO A 161 -31.53 -26.83 15.45
C PRO A 161 -31.82 -27.05 13.96
N LEU A 162 -31.13 -26.32 13.07
CA LEU A 162 -31.27 -26.46 11.61
C LEU A 162 -30.85 -27.87 11.17
N PHE A 163 -29.68 -28.33 11.61
CA PHE A 163 -29.14 -29.63 11.22
C PHE A 163 -29.82 -30.80 11.95
N GLU A 164 -30.26 -30.62 13.19
CA GLU A 164 -30.99 -31.65 13.95
C GLU A 164 -32.35 -31.98 13.31
N GLN A 165 -33.04 -30.97 12.78
CA GLN A 165 -34.34 -31.15 12.14
C GLN A 165 -34.23 -31.70 10.71
N GLY A 166 -33.09 -31.52 10.03
CA GLY A 166 -32.73 -32.18 8.78
C GLY A 166 -33.55 -31.81 7.53
N GLN A 167 -34.48 -30.86 7.62
CA GLN A 167 -35.37 -30.48 6.52
C GLN A 167 -34.73 -29.39 5.65
N HIS A 168 -34.88 -29.50 4.33
CA HIS A 168 -34.38 -28.52 3.34
C HIS A 168 -32.86 -28.32 3.29
N LEU A 169 -32.09 -29.29 3.77
CA LEU A 169 -30.63 -29.30 3.63
C LEU A 169 -30.21 -29.84 2.25
N ASP A 170 -29.14 -29.28 1.72
CA ASP A 170 -28.49 -29.67 0.47
C ASP A 170 -26.99 -29.33 0.53
N GLY A 171 -26.23 -29.70 -0.51
CA GLY A 171 -24.78 -29.52 -0.57
C GLY A 171 -24.28 -28.10 -0.29
N ARG A 172 -25.12 -27.06 -0.45
CA ARG A 172 -24.72 -25.67 -0.15
C ARG A 172 -24.58 -25.38 1.34
N HIS A 173 -25.13 -26.25 2.19
CA HIS A 173 -25.04 -26.15 3.65
C HIS A 173 -23.80 -26.83 4.21
N GLU A 174 -22.99 -27.46 3.36
CA GLU A 174 -21.79 -28.20 3.75
C GLU A 174 -20.79 -27.35 4.55
N PRO A 175 -20.46 -26.10 4.15
CA PRO A 175 -19.55 -25.27 4.94
C PRO A 175 -20.13 -24.89 6.31
N ALA A 176 -21.44 -24.64 6.39
CA ALA A 176 -22.09 -24.32 7.67
C ALA A 176 -22.11 -25.53 8.62
N PHE A 177 -22.30 -26.74 8.07
CA PHE A 177 -22.19 -27.98 8.84
C PHE A 177 -20.79 -28.15 9.42
N ASP A 178 -19.78 -27.86 8.61
CA ASP A 178 -18.38 -28.02 8.99
C ASP A 178 -18.01 -27.12 10.18
N VAL A 179 -18.37 -25.83 10.10
CA VAL A 179 -18.18 -24.87 11.19
C VAL A 179 -18.95 -25.27 12.45
N LEU A 180 -20.17 -25.84 12.32
CA LEU A 180 -20.90 -26.38 13.46
C LEU A 180 -20.17 -27.56 14.13
N MET A 181 -19.50 -28.42 13.35
CA MET A 181 -18.70 -29.52 13.90
C MET A 181 -17.50 -29.02 14.71
N GLU A 182 -16.89 -27.92 14.29
CA GLU A 182 -15.82 -27.24 15.02
C GLU A 182 -16.34 -26.57 16.30
N ALA A 183 -17.47 -25.87 16.22
CA ALA A 183 -18.09 -25.23 17.38
C ALA A 183 -18.49 -26.24 18.47
N LEU A 184 -19.05 -27.39 18.09
CA LEU A 184 -19.37 -28.46 19.03
C LEU A 184 -18.11 -29.08 19.66
N LEU A 185 -17.00 -29.17 18.92
CA LEU A 185 -15.71 -29.61 19.44
C LEU A 185 -15.16 -28.60 20.46
N ALA A 186 -15.17 -27.31 20.13
CA ALA A 186 -14.71 -26.23 21.01
C ALA A 186 -15.48 -26.17 22.33
N LEU A 187 -16.78 -26.46 22.32
CA LEU A 187 -17.63 -26.54 23.51
C LEU A 187 -17.58 -27.89 24.24
N GLY A 188 -16.78 -28.85 23.77
CA GLY A 188 -16.69 -30.19 24.35
C GLY A 188 -17.97 -31.04 24.21
N GLN A 189 -18.90 -30.67 23.33
CA GLN A 189 -20.19 -31.37 23.12
C GLN A 189 -20.03 -32.60 22.20
N GLN A 190 -19.09 -33.49 22.51
CA GLN A 190 -18.70 -34.61 21.65
C GLN A 190 -19.84 -35.60 21.37
N THR A 191 -20.69 -35.89 22.35
CA THR A 191 -21.86 -36.78 22.17
C THR A 191 -22.82 -36.24 21.12
N ARG A 192 -23.09 -34.93 21.16
CA ARG A 192 -23.98 -34.25 20.21
C ARG A 192 -23.34 -34.17 18.82
N ARG A 193 -22.05 -33.84 18.76
CA ARG A 193 -21.24 -33.84 17.53
C ARG A 193 -21.30 -35.20 16.82
N PHE A 194 -21.13 -36.29 17.57
CA PHE A 194 -21.13 -37.64 17.02
C PHE A 194 -22.51 -38.07 16.52
N ALA A 195 -23.56 -37.78 17.30
CA ALA A 195 -24.93 -38.07 16.92
C ALA A 195 -25.32 -37.33 15.62
N LEU A 196 -24.98 -36.04 15.52
CA LEU A 196 -25.33 -35.22 14.37
C LEU A 196 -24.55 -35.65 13.12
N ALA A 197 -23.24 -35.93 13.25
CA ALA A 197 -22.45 -36.42 12.13
C ALA A 197 -22.96 -37.78 11.61
N ARG A 198 -23.41 -38.69 12.49
CA ARG A 198 -24.06 -39.94 12.09
C ARG A 198 -25.37 -39.72 11.33
N GLN A 199 -26.21 -38.82 11.83
CA GLN A 199 -27.47 -38.50 11.16
C GLN A 199 -27.25 -37.92 9.76
N ILE A 200 -26.32 -36.95 9.61
CA ILE A 200 -26.07 -36.30 8.31
C ILE A 200 -25.29 -37.22 7.36
N ALA A 201 -24.52 -38.18 7.85
CA ALA A 201 -23.84 -39.19 7.02
C ALA A 201 -24.81 -40.11 6.24
N GLU A 202 -26.09 -40.16 6.62
CA GLU A 202 -27.15 -40.89 5.90
C GLU A 202 -28.00 -39.98 5.00
N HIS A 203 -27.64 -38.69 4.88
CA HIS A 203 -28.40 -37.73 4.10
C HIS A 203 -28.35 -38.03 2.60
N ARG A 204 -29.45 -37.72 1.89
CA ARG A 204 -29.60 -37.98 0.44
C ARG A 204 -28.64 -37.16 -0.43
N ASP A 205 -28.21 -36.00 0.07
CA ASP A 205 -27.26 -35.12 -0.61
C ASP A 205 -25.84 -35.63 -0.37
N LYS A 206 -25.14 -35.96 -1.45
CA LYS A 206 -23.84 -36.62 -1.37
C LYS A 206 -22.72 -35.73 -0.83
N ALA A 207 -22.76 -34.42 -1.09
CA ALA A 207 -21.74 -33.50 -0.59
C ALA A 207 -21.81 -33.42 0.94
N LEU A 208 -23.01 -33.14 1.48
CA LEU A 208 -23.24 -33.13 2.93
C LEU A 208 -22.91 -34.46 3.60
N ALA A 209 -23.36 -35.56 3.01
CA ALA A 209 -23.10 -36.89 3.55
C ALA A 209 -21.60 -37.23 3.54
N THR A 210 -20.84 -36.76 2.55
CA THR A 210 -19.39 -36.99 2.44
C THR A 210 -18.64 -36.21 3.52
N THR A 211 -18.94 -34.92 3.71
CA THR A 211 -18.35 -34.11 4.79
C THR A 211 -18.67 -34.69 6.17
N ALA A 212 -19.92 -35.10 6.40
CA ALA A 212 -20.32 -35.72 7.67
C ALA A 212 -19.58 -37.05 7.93
N ARG A 213 -19.43 -37.90 6.91
CA ARG A 213 -18.63 -39.13 7.01
C ARG A 213 -17.16 -38.84 7.25
N ALA A 214 -16.58 -37.84 6.57
CA ALA A 214 -15.20 -37.44 6.79
C ALA A 214 -14.96 -37.04 8.26
N ARG A 215 -15.87 -36.25 8.85
CA ARG A 215 -15.81 -35.90 10.27
C ARG A 215 -15.99 -37.12 11.18
N LEU A 216 -16.92 -38.04 10.87
CA LEU A 216 -17.08 -39.29 11.62
C LEU A 216 -15.82 -40.16 11.59
N VAL A 217 -15.13 -40.25 10.46
CA VAL A 217 -13.88 -41.03 10.34
C VAL A 217 -12.85 -40.51 11.34
N SER A 218 -12.61 -39.19 11.37
CA SER A 218 -11.69 -38.59 12.35
C SER A 218 -12.13 -38.88 13.79
N MET A 219 -13.41 -38.68 14.11
CA MET A 219 -13.93 -38.92 15.47
C MET A 219 -13.84 -40.40 15.90
N LEU A 220 -14.09 -41.34 15.01
CA LEU A 220 -13.97 -42.78 15.27
C LEU A 220 -12.50 -43.18 15.43
N ALA A 221 -11.61 -42.60 14.63
CA ALA A 221 -10.16 -42.80 14.74
C ALA A 221 -9.64 -42.30 16.10
N ASP A 222 -10.06 -41.11 16.54
CA ASP A 222 -9.71 -40.52 17.85
C ASP A 222 -10.18 -41.39 19.03
N GLN A 223 -11.33 -42.06 18.89
CA GLN A 223 -11.84 -43.02 19.89
C GLN A 223 -11.16 -44.40 19.82
N GLY A 224 -10.24 -44.61 18.88
CA GLY A 224 -9.58 -45.90 18.64
C GLY A 224 -10.44 -46.94 17.93
N ASN A 225 -11.64 -46.58 17.43
CA ASN A 225 -12.53 -47.48 16.70
C ASN A 225 -12.17 -47.52 15.21
N ARG A 226 -10.99 -48.09 14.95
CA ARG A 226 -10.33 -48.15 13.63
C ARG A 226 -11.15 -48.87 12.57
N ALA A 227 -11.76 -50.00 12.93
CA ALA A 227 -12.50 -50.83 11.97
C ALA A 227 -13.75 -50.11 11.45
N GLU A 228 -14.47 -49.41 12.33
CA GLU A 228 -15.63 -48.62 11.94
C GLU A 228 -15.20 -47.38 11.14
N ALA A 229 -14.13 -46.68 11.57
CA ALA A 229 -13.58 -45.53 10.84
C ALA A 229 -13.27 -45.87 9.38
N TRP A 230 -12.56 -46.98 9.12
CA TRP A 230 -12.26 -47.42 7.75
C TRP A 230 -13.50 -47.86 6.96
N THR A 231 -14.53 -48.38 7.63
CA THR A 231 -15.79 -48.74 6.98
C THR A 231 -16.51 -47.49 6.48
N VAL A 232 -16.61 -46.46 7.33
CA VAL A 232 -17.21 -45.17 6.99
C VAL A 232 -16.40 -44.46 5.91
N PHE A 233 -15.06 -44.47 6.01
CA PHE A 233 -14.17 -43.89 5.01
C PHE A 233 -14.36 -44.53 3.63
N LYS A 234 -14.38 -45.87 3.56
CA LYS A 234 -14.59 -46.60 2.29
C LYS A 234 -15.96 -46.33 1.71
N GLN A 235 -16.98 -46.13 2.54
CA GLN A 235 -18.29 -45.71 2.06
C GLN A 235 -18.24 -44.31 1.45
N ALA A 236 -17.64 -43.33 2.12
CA ALA A 236 -17.46 -41.98 1.59
C ALA A 236 -16.69 -41.99 0.26
N GLN A 237 -15.59 -42.74 0.19
CA GLN A 237 -14.77 -42.87 -1.01
C GLN A 237 -15.52 -43.51 -2.19
N ARG A 238 -16.44 -44.46 -1.94
CA ARG A 238 -17.25 -45.05 -3.02
C ARG A 238 -18.28 -44.07 -3.57
N GLU A 239 -18.84 -43.23 -2.71
CA GLU A 239 -19.90 -42.29 -3.09
C GLU A 239 -19.35 -41.01 -3.74
N ALA A 240 -18.16 -40.56 -3.30
CA ALA A 240 -17.48 -39.36 -3.79
C ALA A 240 -15.96 -39.61 -3.99
N PRO A 241 -15.55 -40.47 -4.96
CA PRO A 241 -14.15 -40.88 -5.11
C PRO A 241 -13.19 -39.74 -5.48
N ASP A 242 -13.71 -38.69 -6.10
CA ASP A 242 -12.94 -37.53 -6.56
C ASP A 242 -13.03 -36.33 -5.62
N ASP A 243 -13.61 -36.51 -4.44
CA ASP A 243 -13.62 -35.50 -3.39
C ASP A 243 -12.21 -35.33 -2.79
N PRO A 244 -11.59 -34.14 -2.89
CA PRO A 244 -10.25 -33.89 -2.37
C PRO A 244 -10.10 -34.09 -0.86
N GLN A 245 -11.16 -33.88 -0.08
CA GLN A 245 -11.14 -34.01 1.38
C GLN A 245 -10.78 -35.44 1.81
N LEU A 246 -11.19 -36.43 1.02
CA LEU A 246 -10.94 -37.84 1.32
C LEU A 246 -9.49 -38.25 1.11
N TRP A 247 -8.74 -37.58 0.23
CA TRP A 247 -7.35 -37.95 -0.06
C TRP A 247 -6.44 -37.65 1.13
N HIS A 248 -6.60 -36.46 1.73
CA HIS A 248 -5.87 -36.07 2.92
C HIS A 248 -6.28 -36.91 4.14
N LEU A 249 -7.59 -37.14 4.30
CA LEU A 249 -8.12 -37.97 5.37
C LEU A 249 -7.61 -39.42 5.32
N GLU A 250 -7.42 -39.99 4.13
CA GLU A 250 -6.83 -41.33 3.96
C GLU A 250 -5.45 -41.42 4.60
N LEU A 251 -4.57 -40.46 4.29
CA LEU A 251 -3.20 -40.45 4.80
C LEU A 251 -3.16 -40.20 6.30
N ILE A 252 -3.91 -39.22 6.82
CA ILE A 252 -3.98 -38.96 8.26
C ILE A 252 -4.48 -40.20 9.01
N THR A 253 -5.51 -40.87 8.49
CA THR A 253 -6.06 -42.07 9.13
C THR A 253 -5.01 -43.20 9.16
N LEU A 254 -4.31 -43.47 8.05
CA LEU A 254 -3.23 -44.46 8.01
C LEU A 254 -2.10 -44.13 9.00
N LEU A 255 -1.65 -42.88 9.02
CA LEU A 255 -0.53 -42.44 9.86
C LEU A 255 -0.90 -42.47 11.35
N SER A 256 -2.10 -42.04 11.71
CA SER A 256 -2.60 -42.09 13.11
C SER A 256 -2.70 -43.53 13.65
N GLU A 257 -2.87 -44.52 12.77
CA GLU A 257 -2.88 -45.94 13.12
C GLU A 257 -1.49 -46.57 13.13
N GLY A 258 -0.44 -45.83 12.76
CA GLY A 258 0.92 -46.34 12.62
C GLY A 258 1.19 -47.12 11.33
N ARG A 259 0.29 -47.07 10.34
CA ARG A 259 0.42 -47.76 9.04
C ARG A 259 1.25 -46.93 8.06
N VAL A 260 2.47 -46.60 8.47
CA VAL A 260 3.37 -45.65 7.79
C VAL A 260 3.75 -46.14 6.39
N ASP A 261 4.00 -47.44 6.21
CA ASP A 261 4.38 -47.99 4.90
C ASP A 261 3.25 -47.86 3.87
N GLU A 262 2.00 -48.05 4.30
CA GLU A 262 0.83 -47.86 3.44
C GLU A 262 0.63 -46.38 3.11
N ALA A 263 0.78 -45.48 4.09
CA ALA A 263 0.71 -44.04 3.85
C ALA A 263 1.80 -43.58 2.85
N ARG A 264 3.02 -44.11 2.97
CA ARG A 264 4.13 -43.82 2.07
C ARG A 264 3.89 -44.25 0.64
N LEU A 265 3.23 -45.38 0.44
CA LEU A 265 2.82 -45.85 -0.89
C LEU A 265 1.65 -45.03 -1.47
N ARG A 266 0.73 -44.57 -0.62
CA ARG A 266 -0.47 -43.83 -1.03
C ARG A 266 -0.18 -42.35 -1.32
N GLY A 267 0.72 -41.71 -0.58
CA GLY A 267 1.03 -40.28 -0.68
C GLY A 267 1.32 -39.79 -2.10
N PRO A 268 2.31 -40.36 -2.81
CA PRO A 268 2.63 -39.97 -4.18
C PRO A 268 1.48 -40.17 -5.18
N LEU A 269 0.66 -41.22 -4.99
CA LEU A 269 -0.47 -41.53 -5.86
C LEU A 269 -1.61 -40.51 -5.68
N LEU A 270 -1.90 -40.15 -4.43
CA LEU A 270 -2.89 -39.13 -4.09
C LEU A 270 -2.41 -37.74 -4.50
N ALA A 271 -1.12 -37.43 -4.33
CA ALA A 271 -0.51 -36.19 -4.82
C ALA A 271 -0.59 -36.06 -6.35
N ALA A 272 -0.36 -37.15 -7.10
CA ALA A 272 -0.53 -37.16 -8.55
C ALA A 272 -2.00 -37.03 -8.97
N LYS A 273 -2.94 -37.50 -8.13
CA LYS A 273 -4.37 -37.27 -8.34
C LYS A 273 -4.74 -35.79 -8.12
N ALA A 274 -4.26 -35.18 -7.04
CA ALA A 274 -4.48 -33.77 -6.72
C ALA A 274 -3.90 -32.81 -7.79
N ARG A 275 -2.68 -33.06 -8.29
CA ARG A 275 -2.10 -32.30 -9.42
C ARG A 275 -2.97 -32.33 -10.67
N ARG A 276 -3.53 -33.50 -11.01
CA ARG A 276 -4.43 -33.63 -12.17
C ARG A 276 -5.75 -32.88 -11.99
N ALA A 277 -6.18 -32.68 -10.74
CA ALA A 277 -7.34 -31.87 -10.40
C ALA A 277 -7.03 -30.36 -10.26
N GLY A 278 -5.78 -29.94 -10.51
CA GLY A 278 -5.35 -28.54 -10.38
C GLY A 278 -5.13 -28.07 -8.93
N LEU A 279 -5.01 -29.00 -7.97
CA LEU A 279 -4.83 -28.71 -6.55
C LEU A 279 -3.36 -28.92 -6.14
N ASP A 280 -2.48 -28.02 -6.60
CA ASP A 280 -1.03 -28.17 -6.44
C ASP A 280 -0.57 -28.10 -4.97
N GLU A 281 -1.16 -27.23 -4.16
CA GLU A 281 -0.85 -27.13 -2.73
C GLU A 281 -1.21 -28.41 -1.98
N LEU A 282 -2.43 -28.93 -2.21
CA LEU A 282 -2.86 -30.20 -1.62
C LEU A 282 -1.96 -31.35 -2.09
N ALA A 283 -1.55 -31.35 -3.36
CA ALA A 283 -0.64 -32.37 -3.87
C ALA A 283 0.71 -32.36 -3.16
N HIS A 284 1.23 -31.18 -2.83
CA HIS A 284 2.46 -31.05 -2.07
C HIS A 284 2.28 -31.64 -0.66
N VAL A 285 1.23 -31.24 0.06
CA VAL A 285 0.92 -31.76 1.41
C VAL A 285 0.77 -33.28 1.43
N LEU A 286 0.08 -33.86 0.45
CA LEU A 286 -0.11 -35.32 0.35
C LEU A 286 1.20 -36.07 0.09
N ALA A 287 2.12 -35.48 -0.68
CA ALA A 287 3.42 -36.06 -0.93
C ALA A 287 4.28 -36.05 0.35
N GLU A 288 4.33 -34.91 1.05
CA GLU A 288 5.08 -34.76 2.30
C GLU A 288 4.54 -35.66 3.41
N LEU A 289 3.22 -35.75 3.56
CA LEU A 289 2.58 -36.68 4.50
C LEU A 289 2.94 -38.13 4.23
N GLY A 290 3.03 -38.53 2.96
CA GLY A 290 3.47 -39.87 2.59
C GLY A 290 4.95 -40.11 2.93
N GLU A 291 5.81 -39.12 2.70
CA GLU A 291 7.25 -39.28 2.85
C GLU A 291 7.73 -39.16 4.31
N HIS A 292 7.17 -38.21 5.04
CA HIS A 292 7.63 -37.79 6.36
C HIS A 292 6.61 -38.08 7.48
N GLY A 293 5.39 -38.49 7.15
CA GLY A 293 4.36 -38.81 8.14
C GLY A 293 3.78 -37.59 8.86
N LEU A 294 3.18 -37.77 10.04
CA LEU A 294 2.50 -36.69 10.78
C LEU A 294 3.45 -35.58 11.27
N SER A 295 4.77 -35.80 11.30
CA SER A 295 5.72 -34.75 11.64
C SER A 295 5.70 -33.62 10.62
N ALA A 296 5.43 -33.90 9.34
CA ALA A 296 5.29 -32.86 8.31
C ALA A 296 4.18 -31.84 8.62
N ILE A 297 3.08 -32.26 9.26
CA ILE A 297 2.01 -31.33 9.68
C ILE A 297 2.47 -30.49 10.86
N HIS A 298 3.18 -31.05 11.83
CA HIS A 298 3.70 -30.30 12.98
C HIS A 298 4.82 -29.35 12.56
N ASP A 299 5.72 -29.78 11.67
CA ASP A 299 6.77 -28.94 11.11
C ASP A 299 6.12 -27.80 10.31
N ARG A 300 5.08 -28.06 9.52
CA ARG A 300 4.37 -27.01 8.77
C ARG A 300 3.51 -26.09 9.64
N LEU A 301 2.89 -26.57 10.72
CA LEU A 301 2.16 -25.71 11.69
C LEU A 301 3.10 -24.91 12.58
N ALA A 302 4.31 -25.43 12.87
CA ALA A 302 5.38 -24.68 13.51
C ALA A 302 6.01 -23.67 12.54
N HIS A 303 6.13 -24.03 11.26
CA HIS A 303 6.63 -23.17 10.21
C HIS A 303 5.64 -22.06 9.82
N ASP A 304 4.34 -22.34 9.74
CA ASP A 304 3.31 -21.34 9.37
C ASP A 304 3.05 -20.31 10.49
N ALA A 305 3.48 -20.58 11.72
CA ALA A 305 3.40 -19.64 12.84
C ALA A 305 4.64 -18.74 13.00
N ASP A 306 5.84 -19.18 12.58
CA ASP A 306 7.11 -18.45 12.86
C ASP A 306 8.21 -18.50 11.74
N GLU A 307 8.11 -19.29 10.66
CA GLU A 307 9.25 -19.55 9.72
C GLU A 307 9.65 -18.40 8.78
N PRO A 308 8.73 -17.66 8.11
CA PRO A 308 9.13 -16.70 7.08
C PRO A 308 10.04 -15.62 7.66
N HIS A 309 9.76 -15.17 8.88
CA HIS A 309 10.53 -14.13 9.54
C HIS A 309 11.88 -14.64 10.08
N ALA A 310 11.94 -15.87 10.60
CA ALA A 310 13.18 -16.45 11.11
C ALA A 310 14.22 -16.72 10.00
N THR A 311 13.78 -17.18 8.83
CA THR A 311 14.67 -17.39 7.67
C THR A 311 15.13 -16.06 7.07
N LEU A 312 14.21 -15.09 6.92
CA LEU A 312 14.58 -13.76 6.44
C LEU A 312 15.55 -13.04 7.39
N ALA A 313 15.36 -13.18 8.70
CA ALA A 313 16.28 -12.64 9.70
C ALA A 313 17.68 -13.27 9.58
N HIS A 314 17.75 -14.59 9.37
CA HIS A 314 19.01 -15.29 9.14
C HIS A 314 19.72 -14.80 7.88
N ASP A 315 19.02 -14.76 6.74
CA ASP A 315 19.56 -14.32 5.46
C ASP A 315 19.99 -12.85 5.49
N TRP A 316 19.23 -12.01 6.19
CA TRP A 316 19.59 -10.61 6.43
C TRP A 316 20.88 -10.47 7.22
N LEU A 317 21.03 -11.23 8.31
CA LEU A 317 22.25 -11.22 9.12
C LEU A 317 23.44 -11.73 8.31
N ALA A 318 23.26 -12.75 7.47
CA ALA A 318 24.28 -13.24 6.55
C ALA A 318 24.71 -12.16 5.54
N LEU A 319 23.76 -11.44 4.93
CA LEU A 319 24.03 -10.28 4.07
C LEU A 319 24.84 -9.21 4.81
N CYS A 320 24.45 -8.89 6.06
CA CYS A 320 25.11 -7.87 6.86
C CYS A 320 26.56 -8.23 7.22
N THR A 321 26.96 -9.50 7.19
CA THR A 321 28.37 -9.89 7.39
C THR A 321 29.30 -9.37 6.28
N GLN A 322 28.74 -9.01 5.12
CA GLN A 322 29.47 -8.45 3.99
C GLN A 322 29.63 -6.93 4.06
N LEU A 323 28.99 -6.28 5.04
CA LEU A 323 29.04 -4.82 5.20
C LEU A 323 30.50 -4.37 5.47
N PRO A 324 31.06 -3.47 4.65
CA PRO A 324 32.43 -2.99 4.84
C PRO A 324 32.60 -2.31 6.20
N ALA A 325 33.66 -2.69 6.94
CA ALA A 325 34.00 -2.05 8.21
C ALA A 325 34.36 -0.57 8.03
N GLU A 326 35.13 -0.27 6.97
CA GLU A 326 35.60 1.06 6.61
C GLU A 326 34.99 1.51 5.27
N LEU A 327 34.82 2.84 5.12
CA LEU A 327 34.30 3.44 3.89
C LEU A 327 35.42 4.17 3.14
N ASP A 328 35.67 3.80 1.89
CA ASP A 328 36.57 4.54 1.00
C ASP A 328 35.86 5.82 0.50
N ALA A 329 36.14 6.93 1.18
CA ALA A 329 35.57 8.22 0.86
C ALA A 329 35.96 8.73 -0.54
N ALA A 330 37.15 8.39 -1.03
CA ALA A 330 37.61 8.82 -2.36
C ALA A 330 36.86 8.07 -3.47
N ALA A 331 36.73 6.74 -3.32
CA ALA A 331 35.93 5.92 -4.22
C ALA A 331 34.45 6.32 -4.19
N ALA A 332 33.90 6.56 -2.99
CA ALA A 332 32.52 7.04 -2.86
C ALA A 332 32.32 8.33 -3.65
N ARG A 333 33.17 9.35 -3.46
CA ARG A 333 33.05 10.64 -4.17
C ARG A 333 33.18 10.48 -5.69
N ALA A 334 34.09 9.62 -6.17
CA ALA A 334 34.26 9.38 -7.61
C ALA A 334 33.00 8.79 -8.29
N LEU A 335 32.11 8.16 -7.50
CA LEU A 335 30.87 7.59 -7.98
C LEU A 335 29.71 8.59 -8.03
N TYR A 336 29.88 9.84 -7.60
CA TYR A 336 28.84 10.87 -7.65
C TYR A 336 29.28 12.14 -8.38
N ARG A 337 28.29 12.83 -8.95
CA ARG A 337 28.38 14.22 -9.40
C ARG A 337 27.67 15.09 -8.37
N ILE A 338 28.39 16.06 -7.83
CA ILE A 338 27.92 16.93 -6.75
C ILE A 338 27.89 18.36 -7.29
N ASP A 339 26.69 18.90 -7.48
CA ASP A 339 26.48 20.29 -7.88
C ASP A 339 26.06 21.11 -6.65
N ILE A 340 26.62 22.32 -6.51
CA ILE A 340 26.20 23.27 -5.49
C ILE A 340 25.51 24.45 -6.19
N THR A 341 24.25 24.68 -5.84
CA THR A 341 23.40 25.69 -6.48
C THR A 341 23.02 26.80 -5.51
N GLU A 342 22.89 28.02 -6.03
CA GLU A 342 22.28 29.15 -5.32
C GLU A 342 20.75 28.96 -5.19
N PRO A 343 20.09 29.59 -4.19
CA PRO A 343 18.67 29.38 -3.92
C PRO A 343 17.79 29.71 -5.15
N PRO A 344 16.73 28.91 -5.40
CA PRO A 344 15.80 29.21 -6.48
C PRO A 344 15.09 30.55 -6.24
N ARG A 345 15.27 31.53 -7.14
CA ARG A 345 14.53 32.80 -7.12
C ARG A 345 13.03 32.51 -7.21
N ARG A 346 12.27 32.67 -6.12
CA ARG A 346 10.81 32.51 -6.12
C ARG A 346 10.18 33.58 -7.03
N ARG A 347 9.56 33.16 -8.15
CA ARG A 347 8.86 34.04 -9.13
C ARG A 347 7.65 34.82 -8.58
N ARG A 348 7.29 34.69 -7.31
CA ARG A 348 6.07 35.26 -6.71
C ARG A 348 6.26 35.84 -5.30
N ALA A 349 7.46 36.29 -4.96
CA ALA A 349 7.64 37.17 -3.81
C ALA A 349 7.47 38.62 -4.29
N THR A 350 6.34 39.25 -3.97
CA THR A 350 6.13 40.70 -4.17
C THR A 350 6.91 41.56 -3.16
N LYS A 351 7.67 40.94 -2.27
CA LYS A 351 8.72 41.56 -1.47
C LYS A 351 10.08 41.02 -1.93
N ALA A 352 11.07 41.90 -2.05
CA ALA A 352 12.47 41.50 -2.20
C ALA A 352 12.78 40.38 -1.19
N MET A 353 13.45 39.31 -1.64
CA MET A 353 14.00 38.30 -0.74
C MET A 353 14.79 39.05 0.34
N ASP A 354 14.42 38.84 1.59
CA ASP A 354 15.21 39.35 2.69
C ASP A 354 16.53 38.59 2.66
N VAL A 355 17.61 39.29 2.32
CA VAL A 355 18.99 38.75 2.27
C VAL A 355 19.41 38.24 3.65
N THR A 356 18.65 38.58 4.71
CA THR A 356 18.81 38.06 6.06
C THR A 356 18.08 36.74 6.34
N SER A 357 17.19 36.26 5.45
CA SER A 357 16.52 34.95 5.63
C SER A 357 17.46 33.79 5.34
N LEU A 358 17.42 32.73 6.17
CA LEU A 358 18.36 31.60 6.08
C LEU A 358 18.41 30.96 4.69
N ASP A 359 17.26 30.79 4.03
CA ASP A 359 17.19 30.25 2.67
C ASP A 359 18.05 31.03 1.67
N GLY A 360 18.26 32.33 1.91
CA GLY A 360 19.12 33.21 1.09
C GLY A 360 20.62 33.04 1.34
N ALA A 361 21.02 32.48 2.49
CA ALA A 361 22.42 32.23 2.88
C ALA A 361 22.85 30.76 2.68
N MET A 362 21.93 29.88 2.28
CA MET A 362 22.20 28.47 2.03
C MET A 362 22.72 28.21 0.61
N ARG A 363 23.70 27.32 0.51
CA ARG A 363 24.15 26.66 -0.72
C ARG A 363 23.49 25.29 -0.82
N TRP A 364 22.70 25.08 -1.86
CA TRP A 364 21.87 23.87 -2.01
C TRP A 364 22.61 22.80 -2.79
N LEU A 365 22.83 21.66 -2.13
CA LEU A 365 23.50 20.50 -2.69
C LEU A 365 22.54 19.68 -3.56
N ARG A 366 23.03 19.29 -4.73
CA ARG A 366 22.40 18.30 -5.60
C ARG A 366 23.40 17.20 -5.88
N VAL A 367 23.14 16.03 -5.31
CA VAL A 367 23.96 14.83 -5.53
C VAL A 367 23.25 13.94 -6.54
N ARG A 368 23.98 13.46 -7.54
CA ARG A 368 23.51 12.49 -8.53
C ARG A 368 24.57 11.41 -8.75
N PRO A 369 24.18 10.15 -9.02
CA PRO A 369 25.14 9.12 -9.35
C PRO A 369 25.88 9.45 -10.66
N ALA A 370 27.17 9.14 -10.72
CA ALA A 370 27.94 9.11 -11.96
C ALA A 370 27.41 7.98 -12.87
N PRO A 371 27.69 8.00 -14.20
CA PRO A 371 27.10 7.04 -15.13
C PRO A 371 27.31 5.56 -14.75
N ALA A 372 28.48 5.20 -14.20
CA ALA A 372 28.77 3.85 -13.75
C ALA A 372 27.89 3.44 -12.55
N LEU A 373 27.78 4.31 -11.54
CA LEU A 373 26.92 4.08 -10.38
C LEU A 373 25.44 4.02 -10.79
N ALA A 374 24.99 4.92 -11.67
CA ALA A 374 23.63 4.94 -12.17
C ALA A 374 23.27 3.65 -12.95
N ALA A 375 24.23 3.07 -13.68
CA ALA A 375 24.05 1.78 -14.33
C ALA A 375 23.93 0.63 -13.30
N LEU A 376 24.74 0.67 -12.24
CA LEU A 376 24.64 -0.29 -11.13
C LEU A 376 23.30 -0.17 -10.42
N GLU A 377 22.87 1.04 -10.05
CA GLU A 377 21.60 1.29 -9.37
C GLU A 377 20.41 0.80 -10.20
N ARG A 378 20.45 0.97 -11.53
CA ARG A 378 19.43 0.41 -12.43
C ARG A 378 19.44 -1.12 -12.46
N ARG A 379 20.59 -1.79 -12.33
CA ARG A 379 20.63 -3.26 -12.20
C ARG A 379 20.02 -3.69 -10.87
N TRP A 380 20.42 -3.04 -9.77
CA TRP A 380 19.87 -3.27 -8.44
C TRP A 380 18.35 -3.13 -8.42
N GLN A 381 17.82 -1.98 -8.86
CA GLN A 381 16.38 -1.67 -8.81
C GLN A 381 15.51 -2.60 -9.68
N ARG A 382 16.09 -3.20 -10.73
CA ARG A 382 15.36 -4.18 -11.56
C ARG A 382 15.24 -5.53 -10.86
N SER A 383 16.32 -5.96 -10.21
CA SER A 383 16.36 -7.23 -9.49
C SER A 383 15.63 -7.15 -8.14
N PHE A 384 15.87 -6.08 -7.38
CA PHE A 384 15.41 -5.92 -6.01
C PHE A 384 14.56 -4.65 -5.93
N VAL A 385 13.25 -4.84 -6.00
CA VAL A 385 12.33 -3.72 -6.09
C VAL A 385 11.88 -3.31 -4.70
N VAL A 386 12.00 -2.01 -4.41
CA VAL A 386 11.52 -1.38 -3.18
C VAL A 386 10.64 -0.19 -3.52
N GLY A 387 9.41 -0.16 -3.00
CA GLY A 387 8.50 0.98 -3.05
C GLY A 387 8.92 2.04 -2.04
N LYS A 388 9.53 3.12 -2.52
CA LYS A 388 10.04 4.21 -1.67
C LYS A 388 8.90 5.13 -1.22
N PRO A 389 8.92 5.63 0.03
CA PRO A 389 7.93 6.61 0.48
C PRO A 389 8.09 7.95 -0.26
N ASP A 390 6.97 8.51 -0.70
CA ASP A 390 6.88 9.80 -1.42
C ASP A 390 7.01 11.03 -0.50
N THR A 391 6.93 10.82 0.81
CA THR A 391 6.93 11.86 1.85
C THR A 391 7.99 11.54 2.91
N VAL A 392 7.81 12.04 4.14
CA VAL A 392 8.80 12.00 5.22
C VAL A 392 8.78 10.68 6.00
N TRP A 393 7.94 9.74 5.57
CA TRP A 393 7.87 8.40 6.16
C TRP A 393 9.18 7.64 5.99
N LEU A 394 9.44 6.79 6.98
CA LEU A 394 10.65 5.98 7.09
C LEU A 394 10.39 4.50 6.77
N ASP A 395 9.13 4.16 6.52
CA ASP A 395 8.65 2.84 6.09
C ASP A 395 8.36 2.84 4.59
N GLY A 396 8.58 1.69 3.95
CA GLY A 396 8.37 1.49 2.52
C GLY A 396 7.79 0.11 2.24
N ASP A 397 7.70 -0.26 0.96
CA ASP A 397 7.30 -1.59 0.49
C ASP A 397 8.56 -2.32 0.03
N ALA A 398 9.18 -3.12 0.91
CA ALA A 398 10.44 -3.81 0.67
C ALA A 398 10.29 -5.32 0.42
N ASP A 399 9.06 -5.84 0.36
CA ASP A 399 8.72 -7.23 0.02
C ASP A 399 9.54 -7.78 -1.15
N GLY A 400 9.68 -6.97 -2.21
CA GLY A 400 10.38 -7.37 -3.43
C GLY A 400 11.90 -7.52 -3.30
N LEU A 401 12.51 -6.89 -2.30
CA LEU A 401 13.92 -7.09 -1.92
C LEU A 401 14.03 -8.21 -0.89
N LEU A 402 13.10 -8.28 0.07
CA LEU A 402 13.08 -9.32 1.10
C LEU A 402 12.93 -10.73 0.52
N ALA A 403 12.06 -10.89 -0.49
CA ALA A 403 11.87 -12.17 -1.18
C ALA A 403 13.11 -12.66 -1.96
N GLU A 404 14.07 -11.78 -2.25
CA GLU A 404 15.27 -12.07 -3.06
C GLU A 404 16.56 -11.75 -2.27
N LEU A 405 16.53 -11.78 -0.92
CA LEU A 405 17.68 -11.46 -0.07
C LEU A 405 18.96 -12.26 -0.40
N PRO A 406 18.90 -13.59 -0.64
CA PRO A 406 20.09 -14.34 -1.03
C PRO A 406 20.71 -13.81 -2.33
N ALA A 407 19.88 -13.49 -3.34
CA ALA A 407 20.35 -12.92 -4.60
C ALA A 407 20.88 -11.48 -4.42
N ALA A 408 20.29 -10.70 -3.50
CA ALA A 408 20.79 -9.38 -3.14
C ALA A 408 22.17 -9.47 -2.47
N ALA A 409 22.36 -10.45 -1.58
CA ALA A 409 23.65 -10.73 -0.95
C ALA A 409 24.72 -11.13 -1.99
N GLU A 410 24.39 -12.00 -2.96
CA GLU A 410 25.29 -12.34 -4.06
C GLU A 410 25.63 -11.13 -4.95
N PHE A 411 24.66 -10.25 -5.20
CA PHE A 411 24.89 -9.02 -5.95
C PHE A 411 25.88 -8.10 -5.24
N LEU A 412 25.69 -7.87 -3.94
CA LEU A 412 26.56 -7.03 -3.12
C LEU A 412 28.00 -7.60 -3.05
N GLN A 413 28.12 -8.92 -3.01
CA GLN A 413 29.42 -9.59 -3.04
C GLN A 413 30.15 -9.38 -4.38
N ARG A 414 29.42 -9.50 -5.50
CA ARG A 414 29.98 -9.35 -6.85
C ARG A 414 30.26 -7.89 -7.22
N GLU A 415 29.49 -6.96 -6.67
CA GLU A 415 29.58 -5.52 -6.95
C GLU A 415 29.77 -4.71 -5.65
N PRO A 416 30.94 -4.77 -4.97
CA PRO A 416 31.14 -4.14 -3.66
C PRO A 416 30.91 -2.62 -3.64
N GLN A 417 31.07 -1.97 -4.79
CA GLN A 417 30.73 -0.56 -5.01
C GLN A 417 29.25 -0.22 -4.75
N ALA A 418 28.36 -1.21 -4.71
CA ALA A 418 26.96 -1.05 -4.32
C ALA A 418 26.81 -0.58 -2.86
N TRP A 419 27.75 -0.94 -1.97
CA TRP A 419 27.81 -0.42 -0.59
C TRP A 419 28.12 1.08 -0.51
N LEU A 420 28.47 1.71 -1.63
CA LEU A 420 28.69 3.16 -1.76
C LEU A 420 27.52 3.85 -2.48
N SER A 421 26.42 3.13 -2.79
CA SER A 421 25.21 3.70 -3.37
C SER A 421 24.22 4.15 -2.30
N VAL A 422 23.84 5.43 -2.34
CA VAL A 422 22.78 6.01 -1.51
C VAL A 422 21.45 5.31 -1.80
N ALA A 423 21.17 4.95 -3.05
CA ALA A 423 19.92 4.27 -3.42
C ALA A 423 19.84 2.85 -2.85
N VAL A 424 20.94 2.09 -2.90
CA VAL A 424 21.02 0.72 -2.36
C VAL A 424 20.94 0.73 -0.83
N LEU A 425 21.68 1.60 -0.15
CA LEU A 425 21.64 1.70 1.31
C LEU A 425 20.25 2.15 1.81
N ASP A 426 19.60 3.04 1.08
CA ASP A 426 18.23 3.46 1.36
C ASP A 426 17.24 2.30 1.25
N ASP A 427 17.35 1.47 0.20
CA ASP A 427 16.52 0.27 0.02
C ASP A 427 16.74 -0.76 1.15
N LEU A 428 18.01 -0.99 1.53
CA LEU A 428 18.37 -1.89 2.63
C LEU A 428 17.85 -1.38 3.99
N LEU A 429 17.90 -0.07 4.25
CA LEU A 429 17.37 0.52 5.50
C LEU A 429 15.83 0.49 5.57
N LEU A 430 15.15 0.49 4.42
CA LEU A 430 13.70 0.26 4.36
C LEU A 430 13.39 -1.22 4.66
N ALA A 431 14.12 -2.15 4.03
CA ALA A 431 13.95 -3.58 4.24
C ALA A 431 14.15 -4.01 5.70
N VAL A 432 15.21 -3.53 6.36
CA VAL A 432 15.46 -3.91 7.76
C VAL A 432 14.41 -3.38 8.73
N ARG A 433 13.74 -2.26 8.40
CA ARG A 433 12.66 -1.73 9.24
C ARG A 433 11.38 -2.55 9.10
N GLU A 434 11.08 -2.98 7.88
CA GLU A 434 10.01 -3.93 7.64
C GLU A 434 10.27 -5.26 8.37
N LEU A 435 11.51 -5.77 8.34
CA LEU A 435 11.91 -6.93 9.14
C LEU A 435 11.74 -6.70 10.64
N LEU A 436 12.17 -5.55 11.17
CA LEU A 436 12.07 -5.22 12.59
C LEU A 436 10.62 -5.08 13.09
N THR A 437 9.68 -4.82 12.19
CA THR A 437 8.24 -4.80 12.52
C THR A 437 7.75 -6.20 12.88
N ASN A 438 8.30 -7.23 12.20
CA ASN A 438 7.91 -8.62 12.38
C ASN A 438 8.83 -9.39 13.36
N ASP A 439 10.13 -9.10 13.36
CA ASP A 439 11.13 -9.66 14.27
C ASP A 439 11.97 -8.55 14.92
N PRO A 440 11.64 -8.13 16.15
CA PRO A 440 12.42 -7.18 16.92
C PRO A 440 13.59 -7.86 17.66
N SER A 441 14.33 -8.79 17.04
CA SER A 441 15.47 -9.43 17.69
C SER A 441 16.63 -8.46 17.94
N PRO A 442 17.42 -8.63 19.02
CA PRO A 442 18.59 -7.79 19.29
C PRO A 442 19.62 -7.82 18.15
N ALA A 443 19.78 -8.95 17.48
CA ALA A 443 20.70 -9.11 16.35
C ALA A 443 20.27 -8.24 15.16
N LEU A 444 18.98 -8.26 14.80
CA LEU A 444 18.45 -7.41 13.74
C LEU A 444 18.59 -5.92 14.09
N ARG A 445 18.23 -5.51 15.31
CA ARG A 445 18.44 -4.12 15.76
C ARG A 445 19.89 -3.67 15.64
N GLN A 446 20.83 -4.52 16.04
CA GLN A 446 22.25 -4.22 15.94
C GLN A 446 22.71 -4.11 14.48
N SER A 447 22.24 -4.99 13.59
CA SER A 447 22.54 -4.93 12.15
C SER A 447 21.98 -3.66 11.49
N ALA A 448 20.74 -3.27 11.83
CA ALA A 448 20.10 -2.04 11.36
C ALA A 448 20.91 -0.80 11.79
N TRP A 449 21.37 -0.80 13.05
CA TRP A 449 22.26 0.26 13.55
C TRP A 449 23.56 0.31 12.74
N GLN A 450 24.26 -0.82 12.56
CA GLN A 450 25.51 -0.88 11.79
C GLN A 450 25.35 -0.39 10.35
N LEU A 451 24.29 -0.81 9.67
CA LEU A 451 23.95 -0.35 8.32
C LEU A 451 23.69 1.16 8.30
N SER A 452 22.95 1.69 9.28
CA SER A 452 22.69 3.13 9.38
C SER A 452 23.98 3.93 9.59
N GLN A 453 24.93 3.42 10.40
CA GLN A 453 26.22 4.07 10.62
C GLN A 453 27.06 4.09 9.33
N HIS A 454 27.02 3.02 8.54
CA HIS A 454 27.67 2.97 7.24
C HIS A 454 27.06 3.99 6.26
N ALA A 455 25.73 4.11 6.23
CA ALA A 455 25.03 5.12 5.45
C ALA A 455 25.38 6.55 5.88
N LEU A 456 25.54 6.81 7.18
CA LEU A 456 26.00 8.11 7.67
C LEU A 456 27.45 8.41 7.26
N ARG A 457 28.35 7.42 7.26
CA ARG A 457 29.72 7.58 6.75
C ARG A 457 29.72 7.97 5.27
N LEU A 458 28.88 7.31 4.46
CA LEU A 458 28.72 7.67 3.05
C LEU A 458 28.22 9.11 2.91
N LEU A 459 27.16 9.46 3.64
CA LEU A 459 26.61 10.81 3.61
C LEU A 459 27.67 11.87 3.98
N ARG A 460 28.48 11.63 5.02
CA ARG A 460 29.59 12.52 5.40
C ARG A 460 30.63 12.64 4.28
N ALA A 461 31.05 11.52 3.70
CA ALA A 461 32.05 11.51 2.62
C ALA A 461 31.61 12.31 1.39
N LEU A 462 30.31 12.31 1.07
CA LEU A 462 29.74 13.10 -0.01
C LEU A 462 29.61 14.59 0.32
N LEU A 463 29.52 14.95 1.60
CA LEU A 463 29.35 16.33 2.05
C LEU A 463 30.68 17.05 2.33
N GLU A 464 31.74 16.32 2.67
CA GLU A 464 33.04 16.87 3.07
C GLU A 464 33.69 17.81 2.03
N PRO A 465 33.77 17.48 0.72
CA PRO A 465 34.38 18.38 -0.28
C PRO A 465 33.58 19.67 -0.52
N ALA A 466 32.30 19.71 -0.12
CA ALA A 466 31.49 20.92 -0.25
C ALA A 466 31.81 21.97 0.83
N VAL A 467 32.52 21.56 1.89
CA VAL A 467 32.89 22.38 3.05
C VAL A 467 34.27 23.03 2.88
N ASP A 468 35.17 22.44 2.10
CA ASP A 468 36.55 22.93 1.93
C ASP A 468 36.71 23.89 0.73
N GLY A 469 37.10 25.14 1.04
CA GLY A 469 37.50 26.15 0.05
C GLY A 469 37.13 27.58 0.45
N ALA A 470 37.92 28.17 1.36
CA ALA A 470 38.02 29.63 1.60
C ALA A 470 36.78 30.38 2.14
N SER A 471 35.69 29.71 2.54
CA SER A 471 34.54 30.40 3.15
C SER A 471 33.75 29.56 4.16
N ALA A 472 34.44 28.96 5.14
CA ALA A 472 33.78 28.39 6.31
C ALA A 472 32.91 29.41 7.08
N SER A 473 33.08 30.71 6.79
CA SER A 473 32.43 31.83 7.47
C SER A 473 31.29 32.53 6.70
N ALA A 474 30.96 32.22 5.44
CA ALA A 474 29.92 32.99 4.73
C ALA A 474 28.63 32.26 4.36
N GLN A 475 28.61 30.94 4.07
CA GLN A 475 27.39 30.27 3.57
C GLN A 475 27.28 28.80 4.01
N ARG A 476 26.10 28.41 4.51
CA ARG A 476 25.80 27.08 5.06
C ARG A 476 25.34 26.11 3.94
N LEU A 477 25.66 24.82 4.03
CA LEU A 477 25.23 23.80 3.07
C LEU A 477 23.89 23.18 3.45
N GLY A 478 23.02 22.93 2.47
CA GLY A 478 21.72 22.28 2.71
C GLY A 478 21.25 21.38 1.58
N VAL A 479 20.35 20.45 1.89
CA VAL A 479 19.72 19.54 0.92
C VAL A 479 18.24 19.89 0.80
N ALA A 480 17.79 20.20 -0.41
CA ALA A 480 16.41 20.62 -0.65
C ALA A 480 15.47 19.41 -0.72
N TRP A 481 14.52 19.30 0.20
CA TRP A 481 13.48 18.26 0.18
C TRP A 481 12.63 18.26 -1.11
N SER A 482 12.44 19.43 -1.71
CA SER A 482 11.74 19.59 -2.99
C SER A 482 12.51 19.00 -4.19
N HIS A 483 13.80 18.70 -4.04
CA HIS A 483 14.59 18.02 -5.07
C HIS A 483 14.54 16.51 -4.83
N THR A 484 13.56 15.84 -5.44
CA THR A 484 13.26 14.40 -5.26
C THR A 484 14.50 13.50 -5.32
N PRO A 485 15.46 13.66 -6.27
CA PRO A 485 16.65 12.80 -6.31
C PRO A 485 17.57 12.90 -5.09
N SER A 486 17.47 13.96 -4.29
CA SER A 486 18.29 14.13 -3.09
C SER A 486 17.56 13.78 -1.79
N ARG A 487 16.27 13.43 -1.85
CA ARG A 487 15.52 12.96 -0.67
C ARG A 487 16.15 11.74 0.02
N PRO A 488 16.69 10.74 -0.70
CA PRO A 488 17.36 9.61 -0.06
C PRO A 488 18.46 10.04 0.91
N LEU A 489 19.23 11.09 0.62
CA LEU A 489 20.27 11.60 1.54
C LEU A 489 19.69 12.02 2.91
N LEU A 490 18.57 12.73 2.89
CA LEU A 490 17.88 13.17 4.11
C LEU A 490 17.20 11.99 4.81
N ARG A 491 16.69 11.02 4.05
CA ARG A 491 16.12 9.79 4.60
C ARG A 491 17.19 8.95 5.29
N LEU A 492 18.38 8.76 4.73
CA LEU A 492 19.48 8.04 5.41
C LEU A 492 19.78 8.61 6.81
N LEU A 493 19.82 9.94 6.93
CA LEU A 493 20.02 10.61 8.22
C LEU A 493 18.82 10.44 9.15
N ALA A 494 17.60 10.55 8.63
CA ALA A 494 16.38 10.33 9.40
C ALA A 494 16.25 8.87 9.89
N GLN A 495 16.63 7.89 9.07
CA GLN A 495 16.67 6.47 9.45
C GLN A 495 17.64 6.25 10.62
N ALA A 496 18.81 6.86 10.59
CA ALA A 496 19.79 6.71 11.67
C ALA A 496 19.33 7.37 12.98
N ILE A 497 18.63 8.52 12.90
CA ILE A 497 18.00 9.15 14.06
C ILE A 497 16.92 8.23 14.64
N SER A 498 16.01 7.73 13.80
CA SER A 498 14.94 6.80 14.22
C SER A 498 15.50 5.56 14.89
N PHE A 499 16.42 4.84 14.24
CA PHE A 499 17.03 3.65 14.84
C PHE A 499 17.80 3.95 16.13
N GLY A 500 18.40 5.13 16.23
CA GLY A 500 19.05 5.57 17.45
C GLY A 500 18.06 5.78 18.59
N LEU A 501 16.91 6.41 18.33
CA LEU A 501 15.83 6.59 19.30
C LEU A 501 15.24 5.24 19.75
N ASP A 502 14.91 4.35 18.80
CA ASP A 502 14.35 3.02 19.07
C ASP A 502 15.27 2.18 19.98
N GLN A 503 16.58 2.39 19.85
CA GLN A 503 17.61 1.67 20.59
C GLN A 503 18.20 2.46 21.77
N GLN A 504 17.60 3.60 22.14
CA GLN A 504 18.05 4.47 23.24
C GLN A 504 19.55 4.87 23.13
N ARG A 505 20.01 5.13 21.89
CA ARG A 505 21.36 5.62 21.58
C ARG A 505 21.41 7.15 21.67
N GLU A 506 22.61 7.70 21.79
CA GLU A 506 22.83 9.14 21.68
C GLU A 506 22.59 9.61 20.24
N VAL A 507 21.55 10.42 20.03
CA VAL A 507 21.16 10.96 18.72
C VAL A 507 21.32 12.48 18.60
N LEU A 508 21.70 13.16 19.68
CA LEU A 508 21.78 14.64 19.70
C LEU A 508 22.67 15.20 18.57
N PRO A 509 23.88 14.68 18.31
CA PRO A 509 24.70 15.16 17.19
C PRO A 509 24.05 14.94 15.82
N LEU A 510 23.21 13.90 15.67
CA LEU A 510 22.50 13.62 14.43
C LEU A 510 21.30 14.57 14.23
N LEU A 511 20.58 14.89 15.31
CA LEU A 511 19.51 15.91 15.30
C LEU A 511 20.08 17.28 14.91
N GLU A 512 21.20 17.69 15.52
CA GLU A 512 21.91 18.92 15.16
C GLU A 512 22.29 18.96 13.69
N TRP A 513 22.86 17.86 13.20
CA TRP A 513 23.27 17.75 11.80
C TRP A 513 22.07 17.79 10.84
N SER A 514 20.97 17.14 11.20
CA SER A 514 19.75 17.06 10.39
C SER A 514 19.07 18.42 10.24
N VAL A 515 18.93 19.18 11.34
CA VAL A 515 18.38 20.54 11.31
C VAL A 515 19.30 21.51 10.56
N ALA A 516 20.62 21.33 10.65
CA ALA A 516 21.56 22.16 9.90
C ALA A 516 21.51 21.89 8.38
N LEU A 517 21.41 20.62 7.98
CA LEU A 517 21.38 20.18 6.58
C LEU A 517 20.00 20.40 5.93
N ASN A 518 18.93 20.30 6.71
CA ASN A 518 17.56 20.53 6.29
C ASN A 518 16.90 21.61 7.17
N PRO A 519 17.13 22.91 6.89
CA PRO A 519 16.56 23.99 7.69
C PRO A 519 15.03 24.09 7.58
N GLN A 520 14.41 23.43 6.59
CA GLN A 520 12.96 23.33 6.47
C GLN A 520 12.35 22.26 7.39
N ASP A 521 13.21 21.44 8.00
CA ASP A 521 12.86 20.43 9.01
C ASP A 521 11.66 19.56 8.62
N ASN A 522 11.68 19.00 7.42
CA ASN A 522 10.54 18.22 6.91
C ASN A 522 10.19 17.03 7.82
N HIS A 523 11.17 16.46 8.52
CA HIS A 523 10.97 15.34 9.45
C HIS A 523 10.60 15.78 10.88
N GLY A 524 10.58 17.08 11.19
CA GLY A 524 10.13 17.58 12.50
C GLY A 524 11.13 17.46 13.66
N TRP A 525 12.43 17.36 13.38
CA TRP A 525 13.48 17.15 14.38
C TRP A 525 13.80 18.38 15.24
N ARG A 526 13.40 19.59 14.82
CA ARG A 526 13.74 20.84 15.50
C ARG A 526 13.11 20.95 16.88
N ALA A 527 11.87 20.49 17.04
CA ALA A 527 11.19 20.47 18.33
C ALA A 527 11.94 19.55 19.32
N MET A 528 12.25 18.33 18.87
CA MET A 528 13.02 17.35 19.64
C MET A 528 14.43 17.86 20.00
N LEU A 529 15.12 18.53 19.05
CA LEU A 529 16.43 19.13 19.30
C LEU A 529 16.37 20.22 20.37
N ALA A 530 15.36 21.09 20.31
CA ALA A 530 15.18 22.16 21.30
C ALA A 530 14.96 21.57 22.70
N ASP A 531 14.12 20.54 22.83
CA ASP A 531 13.88 19.88 24.12
C ASP A 531 15.13 19.16 24.64
N ALA A 532 15.85 18.46 23.77
CA ALA A 532 17.11 17.79 24.13
C ALA A 532 18.18 18.79 24.61
N TRP A 533 18.31 19.95 23.96
CA TRP A 533 19.20 21.01 24.44
C TRP A 533 18.76 21.65 25.75
N ILE A 534 17.46 21.82 25.98
CA ILE A 534 16.95 22.31 27.27
C ILE A 534 17.26 21.31 28.38
N ALA A 535 17.02 20.02 28.16
CA ALA A 535 17.35 18.95 29.11
C ALA A 535 18.87 18.87 29.39
N ALA A 536 19.71 19.20 28.41
CA ALA A 536 21.17 19.27 28.54
C ALA A 536 21.71 20.63 29.05
N ASP A 537 20.86 21.50 29.58
CA ASP A 537 21.19 22.86 30.06
C ASP A 537 21.82 23.79 29.01
N ARG A 538 21.69 23.46 27.72
CA ARG A 538 22.09 24.28 26.56
C ARG A 538 21.00 25.27 26.16
N HIS A 539 20.46 26.00 27.14
CA HIS A 539 19.31 26.89 26.96
C HIS A 539 19.56 28.01 25.95
N ALA A 540 20.79 28.53 25.86
CA ALA A 540 21.17 29.55 24.90
C ALA A 540 21.08 29.04 23.45
N ASP A 541 21.51 27.80 23.20
CA ASP A 541 21.43 27.15 21.88
C ASP A 541 19.97 26.89 21.49
N ALA A 542 19.17 26.36 22.43
CA ALA A 542 17.73 26.15 22.24
C ALA A 542 17.01 27.47 21.91
N LEU A 543 17.31 28.53 22.65
CA LEU A 543 16.74 29.85 22.38
C LEU A 543 17.14 30.36 20.99
N ALA A 544 18.43 30.31 20.64
CA ALA A 544 18.92 30.76 19.35
C ALA A 544 18.31 29.97 18.17
N LEU A 545 18.03 28.69 18.36
CA LEU A 545 17.31 27.88 17.37
C LEU A 545 15.85 28.28 17.27
N LEU A 546 15.14 28.45 18.38
CA LEU A 546 13.73 28.82 18.37
C LEU A 546 13.51 30.25 17.86
N GLU A 547 14.38 31.20 18.16
CA GLU A 547 14.34 32.57 17.63
C GLU A 547 14.58 32.63 16.13
N ARG A 548 15.34 31.67 15.59
CA ARG A 548 15.58 31.54 14.15
C ARG A 548 14.32 31.22 13.35
N TYR A 549 13.32 30.62 14.00
CA TYR A 549 12.07 30.21 13.39
C TYR A 549 10.87 30.75 14.19
N PRO A 550 10.63 32.08 14.13
CA PRO A 550 9.64 32.74 14.98
C PRO A 550 8.19 32.30 14.67
N ASP A 551 7.96 31.80 13.46
CA ASP A 551 6.65 31.41 12.93
C ASP A 551 6.38 29.90 13.00
N ASP A 552 7.22 29.13 13.71
CA ASP A 552 6.98 27.69 13.92
C ASP A 552 5.67 27.44 14.67
N PHE A 553 5.05 26.30 14.35
CA PHE A 553 3.81 25.85 14.98
C PHE A 553 4.00 25.65 16.50
N PRO A 554 2.92 25.79 17.30
CA PRO A 554 3.00 25.48 18.72
C PRO A 554 3.43 24.01 18.95
N PRO A 555 4.10 23.70 20.06
CA PRO A 555 4.38 24.58 21.20
C PRO A 555 5.75 25.30 21.15
N ALA A 556 6.26 25.68 19.97
CA ALA A 556 7.57 26.36 19.83
C ALA A 556 7.74 27.61 20.73
N ARG A 557 6.70 28.45 20.87
CA ARG A 557 6.73 29.62 21.77
C ARG A 557 6.79 29.24 23.26
N HIS A 558 6.19 28.12 23.66
CA HIS A 558 6.27 27.61 25.04
C HIS A 558 7.71 27.17 25.35
N ARG A 559 8.35 26.47 24.41
CA ARG A 559 9.79 26.11 24.51
C ARG A 559 10.68 27.35 24.57
N ARG A 560 10.36 28.41 23.82
CA ARG A 560 11.10 29.69 23.85
C ARG A 560 10.99 30.35 25.22
N ALA A 561 9.78 30.41 25.77
CA ALA A 561 9.56 30.95 27.11
C ALA A 561 10.30 30.15 28.18
N LEU A 562 10.29 28.81 28.09
CA LEU A 562 11.05 27.93 28.99
C LEU A 562 12.56 28.21 28.91
N ALA A 563 13.12 28.31 27.70
CA ALA A 563 14.54 28.62 27.51
C ALA A 563 14.92 30.02 28.02
N LEU A 564 14.08 31.04 27.77
CA LEU A 564 14.28 32.40 28.32
C LEU A 564 14.23 32.41 29.85
N HIS A 565 13.28 31.69 30.45
CA HIS A 565 13.17 31.55 31.89
C HIS A 565 14.41 30.91 32.49
N ALA A 566 14.87 29.80 31.91
CA ALA A 566 16.07 29.10 32.37
C ALA A 566 17.36 29.95 32.25
N LEU A 567 17.39 30.93 31.34
CA LEU A 567 18.46 31.92 31.21
C LEU A 567 18.31 33.14 32.15
N GLY A 568 17.29 33.19 33.00
CA GLY A 568 17.01 34.33 33.90
C GLY A 568 16.39 35.55 33.20
N ARG A 569 15.99 35.43 31.93
CA ARG A 569 15.37 36.52 31.14
C ARG A 569 13.85 36.55 31.37
N HIS A 570 13.45 36.73 32.63
CA HIS A 570 12.06 36.54 33.09
C HIS A 570 11.03 37.46 32.40
N ASP A 571 11.37 38.72 32.13
CA ASP A 571 10.46 39.67 31.46
C ASP A 571 10.14 39.23 30.02
N GLU A 572 11.16 38.77 29.30
CA GLU A 572 11.02 38.28 27.93
C GLU A 572 10.30 36.93 27.91
N ALA A 573 10.60 36.05 28.86
CA ALA A 573 9.91 34.79 29.04
C ALA A 573 8.41 35.01 29.28
N ALA A 574 8.05 35.97 30.16
CA ALA A 574 6.66 36.32 30.47
C ALA A 574 5.94 36.84 29.22
N ALA A 575 6.59 37.69 28.44
CA ALA A 575 6.03 38.23 27.20
C ALA A 575 5.78 37.14 26.14
N GLU A 576 6.73 36.23 25.94
CA GLU A 576 6.55 35.11 25.00
C GLU A 576 5.50 34.10 25.47
N LEU A 577 5.47 33.79 26.78
CA LEU A 577 4.46 32.89 27.34
C LEU A 577 3.05 33.49 27.27
N ALA A 578 2.90 34.79 27.52
CA ALA A 578 1.63 35.50 27.36
C ALA A 578 1.12 35.45 25.91
N ARG A 579 2.01 35.57 24.92
CA ARG A 579 1.66 35.42 23.49
C ARG A 579 1.26 33.99 23.16
N ALA A 580 2.01 33.01 23.65
CA ALA A 580 1.73 31.59 23.45
C ALA A 580 0.37 31.20 24.04
N HIS A 581 0.11 31.58 25.29
CA HIS A 581 -1.15 31.32 25.99
C HIS A 581 -2.35 32.01 25.35
N ALA A 582 -2.18 33.25 24.84
CA ALA A 582 -3.25 33.96 24.15
C ALA A 582 -3.73 33.24 22.88
N GLU A 583 -2.87 32.47 22.22
CA GLU A 583 -3.16 31.76 20.97
C GLU A 583 -3.51 30.28 21.18
N TYR A 584 -2.77 29.58 22.03
CA TYR A 584 -2.92 28.15 22.31
C TYR A 584 -2.87 27.88 23.82
N PRO A 585 -3.91 28.27 24.59
CA PRO A 585 -3.92 28.17 26.05
C PRO A 585 -3.81 26.73 26.58
N ALA A 586 -4.29 25.75 25.82
CA ALA A 586 -4.34 24.34 26.22
C ALA A 586 -2.98 23.78 26.64
N TYR A 587 -1.90 24.11 25.91
CA TYR A 587 -0.55 23.61 26.19
C TYR A 587 -0.05 24.01 27.57
N LEU A 588 -0.19 25.28 27.96
CA LEU A 588 0.22 25.74 29.29
C LEU A 588 -0.72 25.21 30.39
N ASN A 589 -2.03 25.18 30.11
CA ASN A 589 -3.03 24.68 31.06
C ASN A 589 -2.80 23.20 31.40
N ALA A 590 -2.36 22.39 30.44
CA ALA A 590 -2.05 20.98 30.67
C ALA A 590 -0.82 20.76 31.57
N LEU A 591 0.07 21.75 31.71
CA LEU A 591 1.26 21.63 32.56
C LEU A 591 0.95 21.80 34.06
N TRP A 592 -0.03 22.64 34.41
CA TRP A 592 -0.30 23.02 35.80
C TRP A 592 -0.78 21.89 36.71
N PRO A 593 -1.71 21.00 36.30
CA PRO A 593 -2.13 19.90 37.14
C PRO A 593 -0.97 18.94 37.45
N ASP A 594 -0.95 18.41 38.68
CA ASP A 594 -0.02 17.35 39.07
C ASP A 594 -0.36 16.03 38.37
N VAL A 595 -1.65 15.74 38.27
CA VAL A 595 -2.19 14.60 37.52
C VAL A 595 -3.15 15.16 36.48
N LEU A 596 -3.02 14.67 35.24
CA LEU A 596 -3.92 14.99 34.14
C LEU A 596 -4.26 13.67 33.45
N ASP A 597 -5.54 13.35 33.35
CA ASP A 597 -6.00 12.16 32.64
C ASP A 597 -5.76 12.33 31.14
N ALA A 598 -5.45 11.23 30.45
CA ALA A 598 -5.32 11.24 29.00
C ALA A 598 -6.67 11.65 28.38
N PRO A 599 -6.71 12.68 27.53
CA PRO A 599 -7.92 13.01 26.80
C PRO A 599 -8.27 11.86 25.84
N PRO A 600 -9.53 11.75 25.41
CA PRO A 600 -9.88 10.81 24.34
C PRO A 600 -9.03 11.13 23.10
N PRO A 601 -8.51 10.10 22.40
CA PRO A 601 -7.72 10.31 21.18
C PRO A 601 -8.53 11.11 20.17
N GLU A 602 -7.87 12.01 19.44
CA GLU A 602 -8.52 12.80 18.39
C GLU A 602 -8.71 11.96 17.11
N ASP A 603 -9.86 12.13 16.46
CA ASP A 603 -10.15 11.44 15.21
C ASP A 603 -9.37 12.05 14.03
N GLY A 604 -8.63 11.23 13.28
CA GLY A 604 -7.95 11.60 12.03
C GLY A 604 -6.42 11.51 12.05
N PRO A 605 -5.75 11.61 10.88
CA PRO A 605 -4.29 11.47 10.81
C PRO A 605 -3.58 12.71 11.39
N GLY A 606 -2.81 12.49 12.46
CA GLY A 606 -1.97 13.51 13.11
C GLY A 606 -2.68 14.28 14.23
N LEU A 607 -1.95 15.19 14.88
CA LEU A 607 -2.45 15.97 16.01
C LEU A 607 -3.03 17.32 15.60
N SER A 608 -4.23 17.65 16.09
CA SER A 608 -4.80 18.96 15.86
C SER A 608 -4.06 20.02 16.66
N LEU A 609 -3.52 21.04 15.99
CA LEU A 609 -2.76 22.11 16.64
C LEU A 609 -3.58 22.85 17.70
N GLY A 610 -3.14 22.74 18.96
CA GLY A 610 -3.78 23.35 20.11
C GLY A 610 -4.92 22.55 20.73
N SER A 611 -5.06 21.27 20.39
CA SER A 611 -6.03 20.38 21.02
C SER A 611 -5.63 19.95 22.44
N GLU A 612 -6.59 19.32 23.13
CA GLU A 612 -6.33 18.70 24.44
C GLU A 612 -5.32 17.55 24.31
N GLN A 613 -5.43 16.72 23.26
CA GLN A 613 -4.47 15.65 22.98
C GLN A 613 -3.06 16.20 22.73
N ALA A 614 -2.91 17.22 21.87
CA ALA A 614 -1.61 17.82 21.61
C ALA A 614 -1.00 18.48 22.86
N ALA A 615 -1.84 19.05 23.73
CA ALA A 615 -1.41 19.60 25.01
C ALA A 615 -0.99 18.51 26.01
N TYR A 616 -1.69 17.37 26.03
CA TYR A 616 -1.36 16.21 26.86
C TYR A 616 -0.02 15.59 26.45
N GLU A 617 0.25 15.44 25.15
CA GLU A 617 1.53 14.94 24.64
C GLU A 617 2.68 15.89 24.95
N TYR A 618 2.50 17.19 24.71
CA TYR A 618 3.49 18.19 25.10
C TYR A 618 3.78 18.18 26.61
N ARG A 619 2.75 17.97 27.43
CA ARG A 619 2.93 17.81 28.87
C ARG A 619 3.83 16.60 29.17
N ALA A 620 3.57 15.45 28.56
CA ALA A 620 4.36 14.24 28.77
C ALA A 620 5.84 14.47 28.42
N GLU A 621 6.12 15.22 27.36
CA GLU A 621 7.47 15.57 26.94
C GLU A 621 8.16 16.60 27.85
N ALA A 622 7.49 17.71 28.15
CA ALA A 622 8.15 18.91 28.64
C ALA A 622 7.97 19.18 30.14
N ARG A 623 6.97 18.61 30.82
CA ARG A 623 6.63 19.04 32.19
C ARG A 623 7.77 18.84 33.19
N ALA A 624 8.54 17.76 33.04
CA ALA A 624 9.71 17.51 33.90
C ALA A 624 10.69 18.70 33.87
N GLU A 625 10.95 19.24 32.68
CA GLU A 625 11.84 20.40 32.50
C GLU A 625 11.22 21.69 33.04
N TRP A 626 9.92 21.89 32.89
CA TRP A 626 9.21 23.03 33.50
C TRP A 626 9.29 23.01 35.03
N VAL A 627 9.20 21.83 35.65
CA VAL A 627 9.38 21.68 37.10
C VAL A 627 10.83 21.92 37.50
N ARG A 628 11.78 21.25 36.82
CA ARG A 628 13.21 21.31 37.13
C ARG A 628 13.77 22.72 37.06
N THR A 629 13.37 23.50 36.05
CA THR A 629 13.81 24.88 35.85
C THR A 629 13.07 25.90 36.72
N GLY A 630 12.07 25.49 37.51
CA GLY A 630 11.19 26.38 38.28
C GLY A 630 10.17 27.16 37.43
N ALA A 631 10.18 26.99 36.10
CA ALA A 631 9.29 27.68 35.19
C ALA A 631 7.81 27.36 35.44
N LEU A 632 7.49 26.16 35.93
CA LEU A 632 6.10 25.78 36.23
C LEU A 632 5.53 26.65 37.35
N ALA A 633 6.22 26.72 38.49
CA ALA A 633 5.80 27.52 39.63
C ALA A 633 5.77 29.02 39.28
N TRP A 634 6.78 29.50 38.53
CA TRP A 634 6.79 30.86 38.03
C TRP A 634 5.59 31.16 37.13
N SER A 635 5.23 30.27 36.19
CA SER A 635 4.12 30.50 35.26
C SER A 635 2.77 30.68 35.95
N GLN A 636 2.58 30.07 37.12
CA GLN A 636 1.37 30.19 37.93
C GLN A 636 1.22 31.57 38.60
N THR A 637 2.32 32.34 38.69
CA THR A 637 2.31 33.70 39.26
C THR A 637 1.94 34.79 38.25
N LEU A 638 1.94 34.45 36.95
CA LEU A 638 1.76 35.42 35.88
C LEU A 638 0.27 35.77 35.66
N ALA A 639 0.00 37.06 35.48
CA ALA A 639 -1.29 37.55 35.00
C ALA A 639 -1.38 37.35 33.47
N LEU A 640 -1.80 36.16 33.04
CA LEU A 640 -1.89 35.80 31.62
C LEU A 640 -3.12 36.44 30.94
N PRO A 641 -3.00 36.85 29.67
CA PRO A 641 -4.10 37.46 28.94
C PRO A 641 -5.22 36.45 28.65
N ALA A 642 -6.46 36.93 28.60
CA ALA A 642 -7.59 36.10 28.21
C ALA A 642 -7.37 35.49 26.81
N PRO A 643 -7.69 34.19 26.61
CA PRO A 643 -7.45 33.52 25.34
C PRO A 643 -8.24 34.20 24.23
N ARG A 644 -7.58 34.45 23.10
CA ARG A 644 -8.25 35.02 21.93
C ARG A 644 -9.27 34.00 21.42
N LYS A 645 -10.55 34.38 21.33
CA LYS A 645 -11.55 33.61 20.59
C LYS A 645 -11.04 33.43 19.15
N ARG A 646 -10.52 32.24 18.81
CA ARG A 646 -10.19 31.90 17.42
C ARG A 646 -11.49 32.05 16.63
N ARG A 647 -11.56 33.04 15.73
CA ARG A 647 -12.54 33.02 14.65
C ARG A 647 -12.27 31.73 13.90
N ALA A 648 -13.26 30.83 13.85
CA ALA A 648 -13.24 29.72 12.89
C ALA A 648 -12.83 30.32 11.55
N ALA A 649 -11.75 29.81 10.94
CA ALA A 649 -11.31 30.30 9.66
C ALA A 649 -12.53 30.28 8.73
N PRO A 650 -12.88 31.40 8.06
CA PRO A 650 -13.95 31.34 7.08
C PRO A 650 -13.54 30.25 6.09
N ARG A 651 -14.38 29.22 5.95
CA ARG A 651 -14.27 28.27 4.84
C ARG A 651 -14.10 29.13 3.59
N LYS A 652 -12.88 29.19 3.05
CA LYS A 652 -12.64 29.92 1.80
C LYS A 652 -13.60 29.30 0.81
N ALA A 653 -14.63 30.04 0.42
CA ALA A 653 -15.46 29.68 -0.71
C ALA A 653 -14.48 29.33 -1.82
N ALA A 654 -14.56 28.10 -2.32
CA ALA A 654 -13.71 27.62 -3.40
C ALA A 654 -13.66 28.73 -4.46
N ALA A 655 -12.48 29.30 -4.67
CA ALA A 655 -12.30 30.28 -5.72
C ALA A 655 -12.87 29.65 -6.99
N LYS A 656 -13.86 30.32 -7.59
CA LYS A 656 -14.42 29.92 -8.89
C LYS A 656 -13.22 29.65 -9.80
N ARG A 657 -12.98 28.37 -10.12
CA ARG A 657 -12.05 28.02 -11.20
C ARG A 657 -12.58 28.75 -12.44
N PRO A 658 -11.73 29.44 -13.20
CA PRO A 658 -12.15 29.90 -14.52
C PRO A 658 -12.64 28.67 -15.28
N ALA A 659 -13.73 28.82 -16.02
CA ALA A 659 -14.22 27.81 -16.94
C ALA A 659 -13.09 27.52 -17.95
N GLY A 660 -12.28 26.52 -17.64
CA GLY A 660 -11.26 25.95 -18.49
C GLY A 660 -11.78 24.63 -18.97
N ASP A 661 -11.90 24.54 -20.29
CA ASP A 661 -12.61 23.48 -21.00
C ASP A 661 -12.16 22.06 -20.62
N GLY A 662 -13.15 21.20 -20.39
CA GLY A 662 -13.14 19.84 -20.93
C GLY A 662 -12.62 18.66 -20.10
N ASN A 663 -11.97 18.85 -18.95
CA ASN A 663 -11.37 17.71 -18.24
C ASN A 663 -12.13 17.33 -16.96
N ALA A 664 -13.07 16.37 -17.10
CA ALA A 664 -13.54 15.38 -16.09
C ALA A 664 -15.02 15.00 -16.23
N SER A 665 -15.49 14.67 -17.44
CA SER A 665 -16.79 13.98 -17.61
C SER A 665 -16.74 13.03 -18.80
N LEU A 666 -16.16 11.85 -18.59
CA LEU A 666 -16.13 10.77 -19.59
C LEU A 666 -16.82 9.48 -19.10
N LEU A 667 -17.66 9.56 -18.06
CA LEU A 667 -18.33 8.39 -17.48
C LEU A 667 -19.85 8.38 -17.72
N ALA A 668 -20.30 8.85 -18.88
CA ALA A 668 -21.67 8.66 -19.35
C ALA A 668 -21.66 7.76 -20.58
N GLY A 669 -22.51 6.73 -20.56
CA GLY A 669 -22.43 5.55 -21.42
C GLY A 669 -22.31 5.82 -22.92
N GLY A 670 -21.57 4.92 -23.59
CA GLY A 670 -21.52 4.84 -25.05
C GLY A 670 -20.66 5.91 -25.73
N THR A 671 -19.61 6.41 -25.08
CA THR A 671 -18.63 7.31 -25.72
C THR A 671 -17.93 6.61 -26.87
N ASP A 672 -18.00 7.24 -28.05
CA ASP A 672 -17.25 6.85 -29.25
C ASP A 672 -15.75 6.93 -28.94
N LEU A 673 -15.03 5.81 -29.08
CA LEU A 673 -13.59 5.72 -28.85
C LEU A 673 -12.80 6.72 -29.71
N ALA A 674 -13.34 7.10 -30.89
CA ALA A 674 -12.74 8.10 -31.75
C ALA A 674 -12.68 9.51 -31.12
N ALA A 675 -13.57 9.83 -30.17
CA ALA A 675 -13.57 11.12 -29.46
C ALA A 675 -12.51 11.22 -28.35
N LEU A 676 -11.81 10.14 -28.04
CA LEU A 676 -10.77 10.05 -26.99
C LEU A 676 -9.34 10.08 -27.55
N ALA A 677 -9.18 10.13 -28.87
CA ALA A 677 -7.89 10.19 -29.53
C ALA A 677 -7.16 11.52 -29.25
N LEU A 678 -5.82 11.49 -29.24
CA LEU A 678 -5.00 12.69 -29.10
C LEU A 678 -5.32 13.66 -30.25
N PRO A 679 -5.73 14.93 -29.98
CA PRO A 679 -6.04 15.87 -31.03
C PRO A 679 -4.82 16.12 -31.96
N ALA A 680 -5.10 16.38 -33.24
CA ALA A 680 -4.07 16.46 -34.28
C ALA A 680 -2.97 17.51 -34.01
N ALA A 681 -3.30 18.63 -33.35
CA ALA A 681 -2.33 19.69 -33.07
C ALA A 681 -1.28 19.29 -31.99
N PRO A 682 -1.66 18.86 -30.78
CA PRO A 682 -0.73 18.25 -29.81
C PRO A 682 0.07 17.08 -30.38
N ARG A 683 -0.56 16.23 -31.22
CA ARG A 683 0.11 15.11 -31.87
C ARG A 683 1.24 15.57 -32.80
N ARG A 684 0.93 16.48 -33.74
CA ARG A 684 1.93 17.04 -34.67
C ARG A 684 3.06 17.75 -33.93
N HIS A 685 2.75 18.43 -32.82
CA HIS A 685 3.74 19.06 -31.95
C HIS A 685 4.73 18.04 -31.39
N LEU A 686 4.24 16.95 -30.78
CA LEU A 686 5.10 15.89 -30.25
C LEU A 686 5.89 15.18 -31.36
N GLN A 687 5.27 14.89 -32.50
CA GLN A 687 5.95 14.29 -33.67
C GLN A 687 7.08 15.15 -34.23
N THR A 688 6.98 16.47 -34.09
CA THR A 688 7.99 17.42 -34.60
C THR A 688 9.15 17.62 -33.63
N HIS A 689 8.87 17.61 -32.33
CA HIS A 689 9.83 18.05 -31.30
C HIS A 689 10.38 16.93 -30.40
N TYR A 690 9.86 15.70 -30.51
CA TYR A 690 10.26 14.56 -29.70
C TYR A 690 10.57 13.33 -30.55
N ASP A 691 11.35 12.39 -29.99
CA ASP A 691 11.42 11.01 -30.49
C ASP A 691 10.04 10.36 -30.28
N TRP A 692 9.16 10.52 -31.28
CA TRP A 692 7.75 10.16 -31.17
C TRP A 692 7.51 8.67 -30.86
N PRO A 693 8.10 7.70 -31.60
CA PRO A 693 7.87 6.29 -31.30
C PRO A 693 8.29 5.93 -29.87
N ARG A 694 9.47 6.40 -29.42
CA ARG A 694 9.97 6.12 -28.08
C ARG A 694 9.14 6.78 -26.98
N LEU A 695 8.80 8.06 -27.13
CA LEU A 695 7.95 8.79 -26.19
C LEU A 695 6.57 8.14 -26.07
N HIS A 696 5.99 7.73 -27.20
CA HIS A 696 4.69 7.07 -27.24
C HIS A 696 4.73 5.73 -26.50
N GLY A 697 5.76 4.90 -26.75
CA GLY A 697 5.92 3.61 -26.05
C GLY A 697 6.08 3.78 -24.55
N TYR A 698 6.88 4.75 -24.13
CA TYR A 698 7.05 5.06 -22.71
C TYR A 698 5.77 5.49 -22.03
N LEU A 699 5.06 6.49 -22.56
CA LEU A 699 3.81 6.94 -21.94
C LEU A 699 2.73 5.87 -22.00
N THR A 700 2.79 4.95 -22.97
CA THR A 700 1.93 3.76 -22.98
C THR A 700 2.23 2.87 -21.77
N ALA A 701 3.50 2.52 -21.53
CA ALA A 701 3.87 1.70 -20.38
C ALA A 701 3.51 2.36 -19.04
N ILE A 702 3.67 3.68 -18.93
CA ILE A 702 3.26 4.45 -17.74
C ILE A 702 1.73 4.41 -17.55
N ALA A 703 0.96 4.59 -18.63
CA ALA A 703 -0.50 4.51 -18.58
C ALA A 703 -1.00 3.08 -18.29
N TRP A 704 -0.30 2.07 -18.81
CA TRP A 704 -0.62 0.64 -18.68
C TRP A 704 -0.05 -0.01 -17.43
N SER A 705 0.64 0.75 -16.58
CA SER A 705 1.11 0.25 -15.30
C SER A 705 -0.07 -0.27 -14.47
N PRO A 706 0.07 -1.43 -13.80
CA PRO A 706 -0.90 -1.86 -12.79
C PRO A 706 -1.05 -0.81 -11.68
N GLY A 707 0.05 -0.07 -11.43
CA GLY A 707 0.24 1.09 -10.56
C GLY A 707 -0.42 2.39 -11.04
N MET A 708 -0.59 3.37 -10.16
CA MET A 708 -0.72 4.76 -10.60
C MET A 708 0.66 5.41 -10.51
N VAL A 709 1.26 5.71 -11.66
CA VAL A 709 2.54 6.43 -11.70
C VAL A 709 2.28 7.93 -11.81
N MET A 710 2.65 8.68 -10.77
CA MET A 710 2.41 10.12 -10.71
C MET A 710 3.25 10.88 -11.76
N PRO A 711 2.73 11.98 -12.35
CA PRO A 711 3.47 12.80 -13.32
C PRO A 711 4.87 13.20 -12.88
N ALA A 712 5.08 13.48 -11.59
CA ALA A 712 6.39 13.85 -11.07
C ALA A 712 7.47 12.78 -11.28
N ALA A 713 7.09 11.49 -11.35
CA ALA A 713 8.03 10.38 -11.56
C ALA A 713 8.43 10.24 -13.03
N TRP A 714 7.47 10.32 -13.96
CA TRP A 714 7.73 10.02 -15.37
C TRP A 714 8.05 11.24 -16.25
N LEU A 715 7.60 12.44 -15.85
CA LEU A 715 7.73 13.65 -16.65
C LEU A 715 9.19 14.09 -16.90
N PRO A 716 10.14 13.99 -15.93
CA PRO A 716 11.53 14.35 -16.18
C PRO A 716 12.18 13.54 -17.32
N ALA A 717 11.91 12.23 -17.38
CA ALA A 717 12.44 11.37 -18.44
C ALA A 717 11.77 11.66 -19.79
N ALA A 718 10.45 11.88 -19.82
CA ALA A 718 9.73 12.24 -21.04
C ALA A 718 10.25 13.56 -21.65
N LEU A 719 10.51 14.57 -20.82
CA LEU A 719 11.10 15.84 -21.27
C LEU A 719 12.51 15.68 -21.84
N GLY A 720 13.24 14.64 -21.43
CA GLY A 720 14.58 14.32 -21.92
C GLY A 720 14.63 13.85 -23.38
N TRP A 721 13.49 13.51 -24.01
CA TRP A 721 13.43 13.07 -25.41
C TRP A 721 13.07 14.16 -26.40
N ARG A 722 13.14 15.41 -25.96
CA ARG A 722 13.02 16.54 -26.85
C ARG A 722 14.22 16.54 -27.81
N THR A 723 13.96 16.40 -29.11
CA THR A 723 15.00 16.30 -30.15
C THR A 723 15.53 17.65 -30.59
N GLN A 724 14.77 18.72 -30.34
CA GLN A 724 15.16 20.09 -30.68
C GLN A 724 15.57 20.87 -29.42
N PRO A 725 16.52 21.80 -29.50
CA PRO A 725 16.85 22.68 -28.39
C PRO A 725 15.70 23.66 -28.11
N PRO A 726 15.50 24.08 -26.85
CA PRO A 726 14.49 25.08 -26.52
C PRO A 726 14.82 26.43 -27.16
N PRO A 727 13.83 27.30 -27.44
CA PRO A 727 14.06 28.60 -28.06
C PRO A 727 15.08 29.46 -27.29
N GLY A 728 15.77 30.40 -27.96
CA GLY A 728 16.85 31.17 -27.34
C GLY A 728 16.43 32.23 -26.30
N THR A 729 15.15 32.65 -26.27
CA THR A 729 14.69 33.70 -25.34
C THR A 729 13.90 33.14 -24.16
N PRO A 730 14.05 33.69 -22.93
CA PRO A 730 13.37 33.17 -21.73
C PRO A 730 11.83 33.09 -21.85
N ALA A 731 11.21 34.05 -22.56
CA ALA A 731 9.77 34.06 -22.80
C ALA A 731 9.33 32.94 -23.76
N ALA A 732 10.12 32.69 -24.82
CA ALA A 732 9.84 31.61 -25.77
C ALA A 732 10.13 30.23 -25.15
N GLN A 733 11.14 30.10 -24.28
CA GLN A 733 11.39 28.89 -23.49
C GLN A 733 10.22 28.55 -22.59
N GLN A 734 9.69 29.53 -21.85
CA GLN A 734 8.55 29.30 -20.97
C GLN A 734 7.31 28.86 -21.75
N LYS A 735 7.05 29.49 -22.92
CA LYS A 735 5.94 29.11 -23.79
C LYS A 735 6.13 27.69 -24.33
N ALA A 736 7.33 27.35 -24.79
CA ALA A 736 7.65 26.01 -25.27
C ALA A 736 7.45 24.94 -24.18
N ILE A 737 7.95 25.17 -22.96
CA ILE A 737 7.76 24.26 -21.83
C ILE A 737 6.27 24.05 -21.53
N ASN A 738 5.48 25.13 -21.49
CA ASN A 738 4.05 25.00 -21.22
C ASN A 738 3.33 24.22 -22.33
N THR A 739 3.69 24.42 -23.60
CA THR A 739 3.16 23.66 -24.73
C THR A 739 3.56 22.19 -24.66
N ASP A 740 4.83 21.91 -24.36
CA ASP A 740 5.35 20.55 -24.20
C ASP A 740 4.61 19.81 -23.07
N LEU A 741 4.43 20.46 -21.91
CA LEU A 741 3.67 19.92 -20.78
C LEU A 741 2.20 19.63 -21.13
N ASP A 742 1.51 20.56 -21.79
CA ASP A 742 0.12 20.36 -22.20
C ASP A 742 -0.01 19.20 -23.20
N ALA A 743 0.89 19.11 -24.19
CA ALA A 743 0.89 18.04 -25.17
C ALA A 743 1.18 16.66 -24.54
N LEU A 744 2.19 16.57 -23.66
CA LEU A 744 2.53 15.35 -22.93
C LEU A 744 1.37 14.87 -22.03
N MET A 745 0.75 15.79 -21.29
CA MET A 745 -0.39 15.45 -20.43
C MET A 745 -1.62 15.02 -21.24
N ARG A 746 -1.86 15.61 -22.41
CA ARG A 746 -2.95 15.17 -23.31
C ARG A 746 -2.71 13.78 -23.84
N LEU A 747 -1.46 13.45 -24.25
CA LEU A 747 -1.11 12.11 -24.69
C LEU A 747 -1.26 11.08 -23.56
N TYR A 748 -0.76 11.38 -22.36
CA TYR A 748 -0.95 10.53 -21.20
C TYR A 748 -2.44 10.30 -20.89
N ASN A 749 -3.26 11.36 -20.91
CA ASN A 749 -4.70 11.26 -20.65
C ASN A 749 -5.44 10.49 -21.75
N SER A 750 -5.07 10.65 -23.03
CA SER A 750 -5.68 9.87 -24.11
C SER A 750 -5.36 8.39 -24.00
N LEU A 751 -4.11 8.03 -23.65
CA LEU A 751 -3.71 6.65 -23.42
C LEU A 751 -4.47 6.03 -22.23
N ASN A 752 -4.65 6.77 -21.13
CA ASN A 752 -5.47 6.33 -19.99
C ASN A 752 -6.96 6.22 -20.33
N ALA A 753 -7.49 7.09 -21.19
CA ALA A 753 -8.89 7.06 -21.55
C ALA A 753 -9.28 5.77 -22.30
N HIS A 754 -8.37 5.20 -23.09
CA HIS A 754 -8.58 3.89 -23.73
C HIS A 754 -8.76 2.78 -22.69
N LEU A 755 -7.94 2.78 -21.64
CA LEU A 755 -8.05 1.83 -20.52
C LEU A 755 -9.34 2.03 -19.71
N ILE A 756 -9.68 3.27 -19.37
CA ILE A 756 -10.84 3.62 -18.53
C ILE A 756 -12.16 3.21 -19.19
N ASN A 757 -12.24 3.27 -20.51
CA ASN A 757 -13.46 3.01 -21.27
C ASN A 757 -13.50 1.60 -21.88
N ALA A 758 -12.47 0.78 -21.66
CA ALA A 758 -12.42 -0.60 -22.14
C ALA A 758 -13.29 -1.54 -21.28
N ARG A 759 -13.99 -2.47 -21.93
CA ARG A 759 -14.77 -3.53 -21.26
C ARG A 759 -13.82 -4.64 -20.76
N PRO A 760 -14.20 -5.45 -19.74
CA PRO A 760 -13.34 -6.51 -19.18
C PRO A 760 -12.79 -7.53 -20.20
N ALA A 761 -13.51 -7.76 -21.31
CA ALA A 761 -13.09 -8.65 -22.40
C ALA A 761 -12.73 -7.88 -23.69
N ALA A 762 -12.48 -6.56 -23.59
CA ALA A 762 -12.10 -5.77 -24.75
C ALA A 762 -10.73 -6.24 -25.25
N PRO A 763 -10.59 -6.55 -26.55
CA PRO A 763 -9.28 -6.84 -27.11
C PRO A 763 -8.36 -5.63 -26.92
N MET A 764 -7.05 -5.89 -26.85
CA MET A 764 -6.05 -4.83 -26.83
C MET A 764 -6.32 -3.87 -28.00
N PRO A 765 -6.38 -2.54 -27.78
CA PRO A 765 -6.69 -1.58 -28.83
C PRO A 765 -5.56 -1.58 -29.88
N LEU A 766 -5.77 -2.31 -30.97
CA LEU A 766 -4.80 -2.47 -32.07
C LEU A 766 -4.51 -1.13 -32.78
N GLU A 767 -5.32 -0.09 -32.54
CA GLU A 767 -5.07 1.28 -32.99
C GLU A 767 -3.75 1.85 -32.46
N LEU A 768 -3.29 1.42 -31.27
CA LEU A 768 -2.08 1.93 -30.61
C LEU A 768 -0.79 1.63 -31.41
N THR A 769 -0.77 0.52 -32.15
CA THR A 769 0.34 0.15 -33.04
C THR A 769 0.12 0.62 -34.48
N ARG A 770 -1.15 0.77 -34.91
CA ARG A 770 -1.49 1.37 -36.21
C ARG A 770 -1.09 2.84 -36.30
N GLU A 771 -1.09 3.58 -35.21
CA GLU A 771 -0.63 4.98 -35.20
C GLU A 771 0.86 5.19 -35.49
N LEU A 772 1.65 4.11 -35.37
CA LEU A 772 3.08 4.06 -35.66
C LEU A 772 3.36 3.48 -37.06
N ALA A 773 2.34 2.92 -37.70
CA ALA A 773 2.38 2.44 -39.07
C ALA A 773 1.73 3.51 -39.96
N ASP A 774 2.48 4.08 -40.90
CA ASP A 774 1.94 5.12 -41.77
C ASP A 774 0.63 4.71 -42.47
N ALA A 775 -0.16 5.73 -42.83
CA ALA A 775 -1.54 5.67 -43.30
C ALA A 775 -1.79 4.83 -44.58
N ASP A 776 -0.75 4.27 -45.19
CA ASP A 776 -0.84 3.56 -46.48
C ASP A 776 -0.78 2.02 -46.35
N GLY A 777 -0.85 1.47 -45.13
CA GLY A 777 -1.07 0.02 -44.95
C GLY A 777 0.07 -0.87 -45.48
N HIS A 778 1.28 -0.32 -45.62
CA HIS A 778 2.49 -1.08 -45.87
C HIS A 778 3.41 -0.92 -44.67
N THR A 779 3.61 -2.03 -43.95
CA THR A 779 4.65 -2.29 -42.94
C THR A 779 5.09 -1.08 -42.11
N ALA A 780 4.70 -1.02 -40.83
CA ALA A 780 5.34 -0.14 -39.87
C ALA A 780 6.86 -0.18 -40.07
N ASP A 781 7.52 0.98 -40.13
CA ASP A 781 8.99 1.02 -40.17
C ASP A 781 9.48 0.25 -38.95
N ASP A 782 10.14 -0.90 -39.19
CA ASP A 782 10.66 -1.78 -38.15
C ASP A 782 11.48 -0.96 -37.14
N ALA A 783 12.20 0.09 -37.58
CA ALA A 783 12.93 0.98 -36.68
C ALA A 783 12.03 1.73 -35.68
N ALA A 784 10.86 2.21 -36.11
CA ALA A 784 9.91 2.90 -35.25
C ALA A 784 9.29 1.96 -34.21
N LEU A 785 8.94 0.72 -34.59
CA LEU A 785 8.44 -0.28 -33.65
C LEU A 785 9.49 -0.67 -32.60
N LEU A 786 10.75 -0.80 -33.01
CA LEU A 786 11.85 -1.10 -32.10
C LEU A 786 12.10 0.07 -31.12
N ALA A 787 12.07 1.31 -31.60
CA ALA A 787 12.17 2.51 -30.75
C ALA A 787 11.00 2.62 -29.77
N TRP A 788 9.79 2.26 -30.20
CA TRP A 788 8.62 2.16 -29.33
C TRP A 788 8.80 1.10 -28.23
N CYS A 789 9.30 -0.10 -28.58
CA CYS A 789 9.58 -1.15 -27.59
C CYS A 789 10.61 -0.69 -26.55
N ALA A 790 11.66 0.03 -26.98
CA ALA A 790 12.65 0.60 -26.07
C ALA A 790 12.03 1.64 -25.12
N GLY A 791 11.15 2.51 -25.64
CA GLY A 791 10.37 3.44 -24.81
C GLY A 791 9.48 2.73 -23.81
N PHE A 792 8.73 1.71 -24.26
CA PHE A 792 7.82 0.93 -23.41
C PHE A 792 8.57 0.24 -22.27
N MET A 793 9.67 -0.44 -22.56
CA MET A 793 10.48 -1.09 -21.53
C MET A 793 11.03 -0.10 -20.50
N GLN A 794 11.55 1.05 -20.98
CA GLN A 794 12.03 2.11 -20.09
C GLN A 794 10.92 2.68 -19.18
N GLY A 795 9.67 2.71 -19.65
CA GLY A 795 8.52 3.14 -18.84
C GLY A 795 8.06 2.07 -17.86
N ALA A 796 8.05 0.81 -18.28
CA ALA A 796 7.67 -0.33 -17.44
C ALA A 796 8.62 -0.47 -16.24
N GLU A 797 9.92 -0.23 -16.43
CA GLU A 797 10.93 -0.22 -15.36
C GLU A 797 10.61 0.78 -14.23
N GLN A 798 9.89 1.87 -14.50
CA GLN A 798 9.47 2.82 -13.45
C GLN A 798 8.39 2.29 -12.52
N SER A 799 7.73 1.20 -12.92
CA SER A 799 6.69 0.54 -12.14
C SER A 799 6.96 -0.95 -12.02
N ALA A 800 8.25 -1.34 -11.99
CA ALA A 800 8.66 -2.75 -11.89
C ALA A 800 8.02 -3.46 -10.67
N ALA A 801 7.80 -2.72 -9.57
CA ALA A 801 7.13 -3.21 -8.36
C ALA A 801 5.70 -3.65 -8.66
N ASP A 802 4.95 -2.78 -9.34
CA ASP A 802 3.56 -3.00 -9.67
C ASP A 802 3.39 -4.16 -10.66
N TRP A 803 4.29 -4.25 -11.64
CA TRP A 803 4.32 -5.37 -12.58
C TRP A 803 4.66 -6.70 -11.91
N ARG A 804 5.58 -6.70 -10.94
CA ARG A 804 5.90 -7.88 -10.14
C ARG A 804 4.72 -8.34 -9.30
N ARG A 805 4.06 -7.42 -8.56
CA ARG A 805 2.85 -7.73 -7.78
C ARG A 805 1.71 -8.26 -8.64
N ALA A 806 1.67 -7.84 -9.90
CA ALA A 806 0.73 -8.32 -10.90
C ALA A 806 1.13 -9.67 -11.55
N GLY A 807 2.20 -10.34 -11.08
CA GLY A 807 2.65 -11.64 -11.62
C GLY A 807 3.36 -11.55 -12.97
N ARG A 808 3.91 -10.39 -13.34
CA ARG A 808 4.68 -10.17 -14.58
C ARG A 808 6.01 -9.46 -14.28
N PRO A 809 6.99 -10.10 -13.61
CA PRO A 809 8.27 -9.48 -13.32
C PRO A 809 9.04 -9.14 -14.61
N LEU A 810 9.73 -8.00 -14.61
CA LEU A 810 10.56 -7.56 -15.73
C LEU A 810 11.91 -8.33 -15.73
N LYS A 811 11.90 -9.58 -16.20
CA LYS A 811 13.11 -10.40 -16.37
C LYS A 811 13.46 -10.55 -17.86
N ALA A 812 14.73 -10.43 -18.22
CA ALA A 812 15.21 -10.58 -19.59
C ALA A 812 15.34 -12.06 -20.01
N ARG A 813 15.52 -12.99 -19.04
CA ARG A 813 15.51 -14.45 -19.26
C ARG A 813 14.63 -15.18 -18.24
N PRO A 814 14.00 -16.32 -18.59
CA PRO A 814 13.32 -17.17 -17.62
C PRO A 814 14.33 -17.76 -16.62
N ALA A 815 13.91 -17.93 -15.37
CA ALA A 815 14.76 -18.22 -14.22
C ALA A 815 15.45 -19.61 -14.22
N LYS A 816 15.17 -20.49 -15.20
CA LYS A 816 15.82 -21.81 -15.32
C LYS A 816 16.24 -22.10 -16.76
N ALA A 817 17.52 -22.41 -16.96
CA ALA A 817 18.02 -22.98 -18.20
C ALA A 817 17.36 -24.36 -18.41
N GLY A 818 16.45 -24.45 -19.39
CA GLY A 818 15.76 -25.70 -19.73
C GLY A 818 14.24 -25.69 -19.52
N ALA A 819 13.63 -24.60 -19.04
CA ALA A 819 12.18 -24.42 -19.15
C ALA A 819 11.79 -24.27 -20.63
N SER A 820 10.71 -24.92 -21.07
CA SER A 820 10.20 -24.82 -22.44
C SER A 820 9.87 -23.36 -22.81
N LEU A 821 9.78 -23.10 -24.12
CA LEU A 821 9.63 -21.83 -24.85
C LEU A 821 8.46 -20.89 -24.46
N ASP A 822 8.00 -20.85 -23.22
CA ASP A 822 7.11 -19.80 -22.73
C ASP A 822 7.96 -18.55 -22.42
N THR A 823 8.32 -17.84 -23.48
CA THR A 823 9.02 -16.57 -23.40
C THR A 823 8.05 -15.54 -22.83
N THR A 824 8.33 -14.98 -21.64
CA THR A 824 7.44 -14.00 -21.02
C THR A 824 7.27 -12.77 -21.91
N ALA A 825 6.14 -12.05 -21.80
CA ALA A 825 5.88 -10.85 -22.60
C ALA A 825 7.02 -9.81 -22.50
N PHE A 826 7.55 -9.60 -21.28
CA PHE A 826 8.68 -8.70 -21.07
C PHE A 826 10.00 -9.19 -21.66
N ALA A 827 10.27 -10.50 -21.68
CA ALA A 827 11.45 -11.04 -22.35
C ALA A 827 11.40 -10.80 -23.87
N THR A 828 10.22 -10.98 -24.49
CA THR A 828 10.00 -10.63 -25.90
C THR A 828 10.21 -9.13 -26.15
N LEU A 829 9.61 -8.26 -25.32
CA LEU A 829 9.76 -6.82 -25.45
C LEU A 829 11.21 -6.35 -25.24
N TYR A 830 11.97 -6.96 -24.31
CA TYR A 830 13.40 -6.69 -24.14
C TYR A 830 14.20 -7.09 -25.39
N ALA A 831 13.93 -8.26 -25.97
CA ALA A 831 14.61 -8.71 -27.18
C ALA A 831 14.33 -7.79 -28.39
N LEU A 832 13.10 -7.29 -28.51
CA LEU A 832 12.75 -6.27 -29.50
C LEU A 832 13.46 -4.95 -29.19
N ALA A 833 13.35 -4.42 -27.96
CA ALA A 833 13.99 -3.18 -27.56
C ALA A 833 15.52 -3.17 -27.77
N ALA A 834 16.19 -4.32 -27.62
CA ALA A 834 17.62 -4.46 -27.86
C ALA A 834 18.06 -4.23 -29.31
N ARG A 835 17.14 -4.39 -30.27
CA ARG A 835 17.41 -4.21 -31.71
C ARG A 835 17.20 -2.77 -32.19
N ALA A 836 16.71 -1.87 -31.33
CA ALA A 836 16.49 -0.48 -31.70
C ALA A 836 17.81 0.22 -32.10
N SER A 837 17.80 0.87 -33.27
CA SER A 837 18.95 1.61 -33.78
C SER A 837 19.41 2.69 -32.80
N ARG A 838 20.72 2.81 -32.64
CA ARG A 838 21.36 3.87 -31.83
C ARG A 838 21.91 4.94 -32.76
N GLU A 839 21.70 6.20 -32.42
CA GLU A 839 22.46 7.28 -33.05
C GLU A 839 23.95 7.16 -32.65
N PRO A 840 24.89 7.24 -33.61
CA PRO A 840 26.31 7.26 -33.32
C PRO A 840 26.65 8.46 -32.44
N GLY A 841 27.20 8.23 -31.24
CA GLY A 841 27.57 9.29 -30.29
C GLY A 841 26.52 9.61 -29.23
N ALA A 842 25.40 8.87 -29.16
CA ALA A 842 24.46 8.98 -28.03
C ALA A 842 25.16 8.62 -26.70
N ASP A 843 25.11 9.53 -25.72
CA ASP A 843 25.71 9.38 -24.40
C ASP A 843 25.33 8.05 -23.72
N ALA A 844 26.23 7.51 -22.89
CA ALA A 844 25.99 6.37 -21.99
C ALA A 844 24.78 6.54 -21.03
N ALA A 845 24.16 7.72 -21.03
CA ALA A 845 22.92 8.03 -20.33
C ALA A 845 21.65 7.50 -21.03
N HIS A 846 21.70 7.15 -22.32
CA HIS A 846 20.54 6.59 -23.03
C HIS A 846 20.25 5.16 -22.57
N TRP A 847 18.99 4.91 -22.20
CA TRP A 847 18.53 3.58 -21.79
C TRP A 847 18.80 2.53 -22.89
N GLN A 848 19.20 1.33 -22.46
CA GLN A 848 19.46 0.16 -23.32
C GLN A 848 18.84 -1.09 -22.69
N ALA A 849 18.34 -1.98 -23.54
CA ALA A 849 18.03 -3.34 -23.14
C ALA A 849 19.32 -4.04 -22.67
N THR A 850 19.29 -4.55 -21.45
CA THR A 850 20.40 -5.27 -20.84
C THR A 850 19.91 -6.61 -20.28
N GLN A 851 20.81 -7.59 -20.20
CA GLN A 851 20.60 -8.85 -19.50
C GLN A 851 20.35 -8.59 -18.00
N ASP A 852 19.94 -9.62 -17.25
CA ASP A 852 19.70 -9.51 -15.80
C ASP A 852 21.00 -9.20 -15.03
N ASP A 853 22.17 -9.54 -15.57
CA ASP A 853 23.50 -9.13 -15.07
C ASP A 853 23.93 -7.70 -15.50
N GLY A 854 23.07 -7.07 -16.30
CA GLY A 854 23.16 -5.75 -16.92
C GLY A 854 24.22 -5.56 -18.00
N GLN A 855 24.76 -6.63 -18.56
CA GLN A 855 25.46 -6.54 -19.85
C GLN A 855 24.46 -6.18 -20.97
N PRO A 856 24.89 -5.49 -22.04
CA PRO A 856 24.06 -5.27 -23.21
C PRO A 856 23.40 -6.57 -23.68
N LEU A 857 22.08 -6.56 -23.88
CA LEU A 857 21.40 -7.72 -24.42
C LEU A 857 21.77 -7.87 -25.90
N LEU A 858 22.72 -8.77 -26.19
CA LEU A 858 23.08 -9.12 -27.56
C LEU A 858 22.04 -10.08 -28.12
N VAL A 859 21.28 -9.63 -29.12
CA VAL A 859 20.31 -10.46 -29.84
C VAL A 859 20.92 -10.87 -31.17
N GLY A 860 21.00 -12.18 -31.44
CA GLY A 860 21.47 -12.72 -32.70
C GLY A 860 20.51 -12.42 -33.87
N LEU A 861 20.96 -12.67 -35.12
CA LEU A 861 20.11 -12.63 -36.31
C LEU A 861 18.89 -13.54 -36.13
N HIS A 862 17.73 -13.13 -36.66
CA HIS A 862 16.44 -13.83 -36.48
C HIS A 862 16.56 -15.34 -36.70
N ALA A 863 15.97 -16.12 -35.80
CA ALA A 863 15.73 -17.53 -36.06
C ALA A 863 14.85 -17.64 -37.33
N ALA A 864 15.17 -18.58 -38.22
CA ALA A 864 14.54 -18.73 -39.53
C ALA A 864 12.99 -18.89 -39.49
N ASN A 865 12.42 -19.20 -38.31
CA ASN A 865 10.98 -19.41 -38.09
C ASN A 865 10.36 -18.43 -37.08
N ALA A 866 10.99 -17.28 -36.80
CA ALA A 866 10.41 -16.28 -35.89
C ALA A 866 9.15 -15.61 -36.50
N LEU A 867 8.12 -15.39 -35.69
CA LEU A 867 6.94 -14.61 -36.09
C LEU A 867 7.34 -13.20 -36.57
N PRO A 868 6.55 -12.54 -37.44
CA PRO A 868 6.76 -11.14 -37.77
C PRO A 868 6.84 -10.25 -36.51
N MET A 869 7.65 -9.18 -36.55
CA MET A 869 7.88 -8.31 -35.38
C MET A 869 6.56 -7.76 -34.80
N ALA A 870 5.66 -7.32 -35.68
CA ALA A 870 4.34 -6.83 -35.30
C ALA A 870 3.52 -7.89 -34.55
N ASP A 871 3.64 -9.16 -34.92
CA ASP A 871 2.93 -10.26 -34.24
C ASP A 871 3.57 -10.60 -32.89
N GLN A 872 4.91 -10.59 -32.80
CA GLN A 872 5.61 -10.74 -31.52
C GLN A 872 5.19 -9.64 -30.53
N LEU A 873 5.18 -8.39 -30.99
CA LEU A 873 4.74 -7.23 -30.21
C LEU A 873 3.26 -7.36 -29.81
N ARG A 874 2.38 -7.73 -30.74
CA ARG A 874 0.95 -7.89 -30.49
C ARG A 874 0.66 -8.95 -29.43
N LEU A 875 1.35 -10.10 -29.49
CA LEU A 875 1.20 -11.18 -28.51
C LEU A 875 1.70 -10.75 -27.12
N ALA A 876 2.86 -10.11 -27.04
CA ALA A 876 3.39 -9.61 -25.77
C ALA A 876 2.47 -8.56 -25.13
N LEU A 877 1.99 -7.59 -25.91
CA LEU A 877 1.06 -6.57 -25.41
C LEU A 877 -0.31 -7.14 -25.05
N ALA A 878 -0.79 -8.17 -25.76
CA ALA A 878 -2.03 -8.85 -25.41
C ALA A 878 -1.94 -9.57 -24.05
N ASP A 879 -0.82 -10.23 -23.76
CA ASP A 879 -0.56 -10.83 -22.44
C ASP A 879 -0.54 -9.77 -21.33
N LEU A 880 0.19 -8.66 -21.53
CA LEU A 880 0.22 -7.58 -20.54
C LEU A 880 -1.17 -6.94 -20.35
N TRP A 881 -1.95 -6.80 -21.43
CA TRP A 881 -3.30 -6.24 -21.38
C TRP A 881 -4.26 -7.08 -20.55
N GLN A 882 -4.15 -8.41 -20.61
CA GLN A 882 -4.94 -9.34 -19.77
C GLN A 882 -4.69 -9.14 -18.28
N VAL A 883 -3.56 -8.56 -17.88
CA VAL A 883 -3.22 -8.27 -16.49
C VAL A 883 -3.60 -6.82 -16.14
N THR A 884 -3.19 -5.86 -16.96
CA THR A 884 -3.42 -4.43 -16.72
C THR A 884 -4.90 -4.09 -16.66
N LEU A 885 -5.72 -4.55 -17.62
CA LEU A 885 -7.11 -4.15 -17.72
C LEU A 885 -7.93 -4.63 -16.50
N PRO A 886 -7.88 -5.90 -16.07
CA PRO A 886 -8.60 -6.35 -14.87
C PRO A 886 -8.12 -5.65 -13.60
N LEU A 887 -6.82 -5.47 -13.39
CA LEU A 887 -6.30 -4.78 -12.21
C LEU A 887 -6.73 -3.31 -12.17
N ARG A 888 -6.78 -2.64 -13.33
CA ARG A 888 -7.21 -1.26 -13.42
C ARG A 888 -8.72 -1.11 -13.24
N LEU A 889 -9.51 -2.01 -13.83
CA LEU A 889 -10.95 -2.11 -13.59
C LEU A 889 -11.24 -2.45 -12.12
N ALA A 890 -10.45 -3.31 -11.50
CA ALA A 890 -10.52 -3.63 -10.08
C ALA A 890 -10.13 -2.44 -9.20
N ARG A 891 -9.20 -1.56 -9.61
CA ARG A 891 -8.89 -0.30 -8.90
C ARG A 891 -9.93 0.79 -9.11
N MET A 892 -10.52 0.88 -10.30
CA MET A 892 -11.63 1.79 -10.57
C MET A 892 -12.88 1.35 -9.80
N ALA A 893 -13.15 0.04 -9.81
CA ALA A 893 -14.13 -0.60 -8.94
C ALA A 893 -13.72 -0.49 -7.46
N GLY A 894 -12.43 -0.49 -7.16
CA GLY A 894 -11.80 -0.38 -5.82
C GLY A 894 -11.72 1.04 -5.27
N SER A 895 -11.99 2.06 -6.09
CA SER A 895 -12.39 3.39 -5.60
C SER A 895 -13.84 3.37 -5.08
N ALA A 896 -14.56 2.26 -5.30
CA ALA A 896 -15.55 1.74 -4.39
C ALA A 896 -14.85 0.73 -3.45
N SER A 897 -14.85 1.02 -2.16
CA SER A 897 -14.18 0.25 -1.11
C SER A 897 -14.40 -1.27 -1.19
N GLY A 898 -13.31 -2.04 -1.01
CA GLY A 898 -13.37 -3.39 -0.44
C GLY A 898 -13.14 -4.57 -1.39
N LYS A 899 -11.91 -4.80 -1.86
CA LYS A 899 -11.41 -6.15 -2.21
C LYS A 899 -9.95 -6.30 -1.83
N ARG A 900 -9.67 -6.90 -0.66
CA ARG A 900 -8.47 -7.72 -0.47
C ARG A 900 -8.70 -8.99 -1.29
N ILE A 901 -7.73 -9.34 -2.13
CA ILE A 901 -7.63 -10.70 -2.68
C ILE A 901 -7.07 -11.55 -1.54
N GLN A 902 -7.90 -12.38 -0.92
CA GLN A 902 -7.41 -13.48 -0.09
C GLN A 902 -7.01 -14.64 -1.01
N LEU A 903 -5.80 -15.15 -0.84
CA LEU A 903 -5.26 -16.31 -1.53
C LEU A 903 -5.72 -17.65 -0.90
N SER A 904 -6.59 -17.64 0.11
CA SER A 904 -6.99 -18.82 0.89
C SER A 904 -8.18 -19.62 0.31
N SER A 905 -8.65 -19.34 -0.91
CA SER A 905 -9.76 -20.10 -1.50
C SER A 905 -9.64 -20.22 -3.02
N LEU A 906 -8.74 -21.08 -3.51
CA LEU A 906 -8.78 -21.56 -4.89
C LEU A 906 -9.62 -22.85 -4.96
N SER A 907 -10.94 -22.68 -5.07
CA SER A 907 -11.80 -23.61 -5.79
C SER A 907 -12.50 -22.81 -6.88
N ILE A 908 -12.13 -23.05 -8.13
CA ILE A 908 -12.83 -22.49 -9.30
C ILE A 908 -13.60 -23.64 -9.93
N ASP A 909 -14.92 -23.48 -9.88
CA ASP A 909 -15.93 -24.26 -10.58
C ASP A 909 -15.79 -24.08 -12.11
N PRO A 910 -15.55 -25.16 -12.90
CA PRO A 910 -15.54 -25.09 -14.35
C PRO A 910 -16.94 -25.40 -14.89
N GLY A 911 -17.72 -24.36 -15.23
CA GLY A 911 -19.05 -24.55 -15.80
C GLY A 911 -19.55 -23.36 -16.62
N ASP A 912 -19.12 -23.27 -17.88
CA ASP A 912 -20.01 -23.19 -19.06
C ASP A 912 -19.19 -23.13 -20.37
N MET A 913 -18.99 -24.33 -20.91
CA MET A 913 -18.85 -24.82 -22.31
C MET A 913 -18.94 -23.82 -23.48
N PRO A 914 -18.26 -24.05 -24.62
CA PRO A 914 -18.24 -25.29 -25.41
C PRO A 914 -16.90 -26.04 -25.49
#